data_AF-A0A6M2A7Y0-F1
#
_entry.id   AF-A0A6M2A7Y0-F1
#
_cell.length_a   1.000
_cell.length_b   1.000
_cell.length_c   1.000
_cell.angle_alpha   90.00
_cell.angle_beta   90.00
_cell.angle_gamma   90.00
#
_symmetry.space_group_name_H-M   'P 1'
#
loop_
_entity.id
_entity.type
_entity.pdbx_description
1 polymer ?
#
loop_
_entity_poly.entity_id
_entity_poly.type
_entity_poly.pdbx_seq_one_letter_code
_entity_poly.pdbx_strand_id
1 'polypeptide(L)'
;MSENELLNTIRECEEFWGRHRYLIPDSLTSLAIRFLSTSSPEFRSTHSKQHLTKILAAFARFEYKIQEEKRNFPHRRALRCRLLKTVAQGSNTIGILIVLHLQHYSEFLTQEHVLRAINRILSGVKSNGKASYSYRDIPNEISYIYLEIDKTRGRGFSPLEEAQLQKNLVKELHESIESLSPSLFLVRNEEEIFRTIIQISREIITIQDIPQVSISFQEQTGNGFLKFSVVIVRAQKEGALPLKSFTSQLPRTVRFVPEMISNLGTLKKPYFKEANVFSLEVEGSLFIRKNSSIDLRAAREYVSKALGLMIREYRDYNGGLYLKQNEQLKEIKQILGEHENNNKVLMESLFYSFSPTLFQTFILPEAGKGCTSLFLKAIETPLSGNLPFILLKDEQKKYSLVVIKSSHEEVSHFLTKEVANFPYSPSRFGYVTQYIDGMYYIGLLYQYPSDPNWFAATEEKLLQAKNFQKVEKQILRINYQEGDPLSLNPQMAIDLRCRSLQKALFEGLTRLTPDGVAEPAGAEKIEISPCGRRYLFTLRKHLWSNGEEVTASQYERTWKKAIQSVSCLRPDVFFLIKDAKNARLGLVKEEEIGIKTLDKYTLEVWLEIPAPYFLQLVSHPSFFPIFEESGEPYIFNGPFSLYSWKKDLSLLLIKNPYYWDVGNVKLDGVEISVIRDPYLAFEKFEKGELDWIGGPFSTLPISLIKKHKDRLKFSKNVGISWLYCNLQRPPLNSAKVRQALSFSLDREKICQETLIGQIPCKTILPPDISLMREEDIFPPKDPVALFDEGLKELGMTRKDLPPLHICHSHITGQKELVEEIKRQWEERFQISVLTEEQPWNTFSQNLDKRDFHIASCYRHPFFAHPIYFLNIFTEKSNMHNAAGWEGKVFQEYMQRAKTASHPLHYLKKAEEELLAHMPVIPTHAVQYQHLTKENVSKISLSLSGDADFKWMNLHNTEVST
;
A
#
# COMPACT_ATOMS: atom_id res chain seq x y z
N MET A 1 -1.20 -28.86 24.00
CA MET A 1 -2.56 -28.39 24.33
C MET A 1 -3.47 -28.81 23.19
N SER A 2 -4.62 -29.41 23.49
CA SER A 2 -5.64 -29.72 22.49
C SER A 2 -6.47 -28.47 22.14
N GLU A 3 -7.13 -28.45 20.98
CA GLU A 3 -7.99 -27.35 20.53
C GLU A 3 -9.13 -27.04 21.53
N ASN A 4 -9.63 -28.08 22.22
CA ASN A 4 -10.60 -27.94 23.30
C ASN A 4 -10.05 -27.21 24.53
N GLU A 5 -8.75 -27.32 24.82
CA GLU A 5 -8.13 -26.59 25.94
C GLU A 5 -7.94 -25.11 25.62
N LEU A 6 -7.68 -24.77 24.34
CA LEU A 6 -7.62 -23.40 23.84
C LEU A 6 -8.99 -22.71 23.96
N LEU A 7 -10.05 -23.36 23.47
CA LEU A 7 -11.42 -22.84 23.51
C LEU A 7 -11.94 -22.66 24.93
N ASN A 8 -11.63 -23.58 25.85
CA ASN A 8 -12.01 -23.43 27.25
C ASN A 8 -11.26 -22.30 27.96
N THR A 9 -9.97 -22.11 27.67
CA THR A 9 -9.18 -20.99 28.24
C THR A 9 -9.70 -19.64 27.74
N ILE A 10 -10.09 -19.54 26.46
CA ILE A 10 -10.71 -18.34 25.88
C ILE A 10 -12.06 -18.06 26.56
N ARG A 11 -12.92 -19.07 26.73
CA ARG A 11 -14.23 -18.92 27.42
C ARG A 11 -14.09 -18.48 28.86
N GLU A 12 -13.15 -19.04 29.63
CA GLU A 12 -12.90 -18.63 31.01
C GLU A 12 -12.40 -17.17 31.11
N CYS A 13 -11.59 -16.74 30.13
CA CYS A 13 -11.19 -15.34 30.03
C CYS A 13 -12.44 -14.46 29.75
N GLU A 14 -13.24 -14.81 28.74
CA GLU A 14 -14.47 -14.10 28.39
C GLU A 14 -15.45 -14.00 29.58
N GLU A 15 -15.61 -15.05 30.38
CA GLU A 15 -16.44 -15.04 31.59
C GLU A 15 -15.88 -14.13 32.70
N PHE A 16 -14.56 -14.13 32.91
CA PHE A 16 -13.92 -13.20 33.87
C PHE A 16 -14.12 -11.74 33.47
N TRP A 17 -14.09 -11.44 32.16
CA TRP A 17 -14.28 -10.10 31.61
C TRP A 17 -15.75 -9.71 31.39
N GLY A 18 -16.67 -10.69 31.32
CA GLY A 18 -18.11 -10.50 31.10
C GLY A 18 -18.85 -9.65 32.14
N ARG A 19 -18.21 -9.34 33.27
CA ARG A 19 -18.71 -8.36 34.26
C ARG A 19 -18.45 -6.88 33.87
N HIS A 20 -17.67 -6.61 32.82
CA HIS A 20 -17.33 -5.27 32.32
C HIS A 20 -17.48 -5.21 30.78
N ARG A 21 -18.72 -5.37 30.28
CA ARG A 21 -19.10 -5.51 28.85
C ARG A 21 -18.67 -4.38 27.89
N TYR A 22 -18.08 -3.28 28.36
CA TYR A 22 -17.70 -2.13 27.53
C TYR A 22 -16.21 -2.11 27.11
N LEU A 23 -15.45 -3.17 27.39
CA LEU A 23 -13.97 -3.17 27.26
C LEU A 23 -13.38 -4.43 26.63
N ILE A 24 -14.13 -5.23 25.87
CA ILE A 24 -13.56 -6.39 25.16
C ILE A 24 -13.31 -5.99 23.69
N PRO A 25 -12.06 -5.74 23.27
CA PRO A 25 -11.74 -5.60 21.85
C PRO A 25 -11.68 -6.99 21.19
N ASP A 26 -11.86 -7.05 19.87
CA ASP A 26 -11.55 -8.24 19.04
C ASP A 26 -10.10 -8.77 19.23
N SER A 27 -9.25 -8.03 19.95
CA SER A 27 -7.85 -8.34 20.26
C SER A 27 -7.64 -9.48 21.26
N LEU A 28 -8.59 -9.81 22.14
CA LEU A 28 -8.31 -10.80 23.21
C LEU A 28 -8.16 -12.22 22.65
N THR A 29 -8.99 -12.60 21.69
CA THR A 29 -8.90 -13.89 20.98
C THR A 29 -7.62 -13.96 20.15
N SER A 30 -7.27 -12.87 19.43
CA SER A 30 -6.02 -12.77 18.68
C SER A 30 -4.80 -12.89 19.60
N LEU A 31 -4.79 -12.19 20.73
CA LEU A 31 -3.72 -12.24 21.72
C LEU A 31 -3.60 -13.63 22.36
N ALA A 32 -4.72 -14.28 22.67
CA ALA A 32 -4.74 -15.63 23.23
C ALA A 32 -4.19 -16.67 22.24
N ILE A 33 -4.64 -16.64 20.98
CA ILE A 33 -4.11 -17.50 19.90
C ILE A 33 -2.61 -17.28 19.77
N ARG A 34 -2.19 -16.01 19.70
CA ARG A 34 -0.80 -15.62 19.56
C ARG A 34 0.05 -16.12 20.72
N PHE A 35 -0.32 -15.79 21.95
CA PHE A 35 0.36 -16.26 23.16
C PHE A 35 0.47 -17.79 23.21
N LEU A 36 -0.56 -18.52 22.79
CA LEU A 36 -0.55 -19.99 22.79
C LEU A 36 0.28 -20.58 21.65
N SER A 37 0.43 -19.86 20.55
CA SER A 37 1.30 -20.22 19.42
C SER A 37 2.78 -19.92 19.69
N THR A 38 3.08 -18.87 20.48
CA THR A 38 4.44 -18.38 20.71
C THR A 38 5.02 -18.81 22.06
N SER A 39 4.19 -19.21 23.03
CA SER A 39 4.67 -19.73 24.31
C SER A 39 5.17 -21.17 24.20
N SER A 40 6.33 -21.43 24.83
CA SER A 40 6.92 -22.77 24.83
C SER A 40 6.01 -23.77 25.58
N PRO A 41 6.02 -25.06 25.18
CA PRO A 41 5.33 -26.11 25.92
C PRO A 41 5.77 -26.19 27.40
N GLU A 42 7.05 -25.94 27.67
CA GLU A 42 7.64 -25.92 29.02
C GLU A 42 7.09 -24.76 29.87
N PHE A 43 6.92 -23.58 29.28
CA PHE A 43 6.31 -22.44 29.96
C PHE A 43 4.84 -22.72 30.30
N ARG A 44 4.10 -23.34 29.40
CA ARG A 44 2.68 -23.66 29.63
C ARG A 44 2.48 -24.77 30.65
N SER A 45 3.38 -25.75 30.72
CA SER A 45 3.26 -26.87 31.67
C SER A 45 3.70 -26.51 33.09
N THR A 46 4.53 -25.46 33.26
CA THR A 46 5.02 -25.00 34.56
C THR A 46 4.02 -24.12 35.33
N HIS A 47 2.97 -23.59 34.68
CA HIS A 47 2.00 -22.70 35.30
C HIS A 47 0.58 -23.29 35.30
N SER A 48 -0.18 -23.02 36.35
CA SER A 48 -1.59 -23.41 36.40
C SER A 48 -2.43 -22.62 35.40
N LYS A 49 -3.56 -23.19 34.95
CA LYS A 49 -4.50 -22.52 34.04
C LYS A 49 -4.93 -21.14 34.55
N GLN A 50 -5.26 -21.04 35.84
CA GLN A 50 -5.63 -19.77 36.49
C GLN A 50 -4.52 -18.72 36.41
N HIS A 51 -3.25 -19.13 36.47
CA HIS A 51 -2.12 -18.21 36.40
C HIS A 51 -1.86 -17.74 34.96
N LEU A 52 -1.96 -18.63 33.97
CA LEU A 52 -1.90 -18.28 32.55
C LEU A 52 -3.01 -17.29 32.17
N THR A 53 -4.23 -17.49 32.69
CA THR A 53 -5.35 -16.55 32.52
C THR A 53 -5.04 -15.17 33.09
N LYS A 54 -4.39 -15.09 34.26
CA LYS A 54 -3.96 -13.81 34.86
C LYS A 54 -2.91 -13.08 34.00
N ILE A 55 -1.97 -13.82 33.41
CA ILE A 55 -0.95 -13.27 32.50
C ILE A 55 -1.61 -12.69 31.25
N LEU A 56 -2.46 -13.47 30.59
CA LEU A 56 -3.19 -13.04 29.38
C LEU A 56 -4.07 -11.82 29.65
N ALA A 57 -4.82 -11.82 30.74
CA ALA A 57 -5.66 -10.68 31.13
C ALA A 57 -4.83 -9.41 31.39
N ALA A 58 -3.67 -9.55 32.01
CA ALA A 58 -2.77 -8.42 32.26
C ALA A 58 -2.15 -7.89 30.96
N PHE A 59 -1.73 -8.77 30.03
CA PHE A 59 -1.25 -8.36 28.72
C PHE A 59 -2.31 -7.62 27.91
N ALA A 60 -3.53 -8.15 27.82
CA ALA A 60 -4.63 -7.49 27.09
C ALA A 60 -4.93 -6.09 27.64
N ARG A 61 -4.95 -5.95 28.98
CA ARG A 61 -5.19 -4.65 29.63
C ARG A 61 -4.06 -3.66 29.38
N PHE A 62 -2.82 -4.13 29.36
CA PHE A 62 -1.66 -3.28 29.14
C PHE A 62 -1.55 -2.85 27.68
N GLU A 63 -1.78 -3.77 26.75
CA GLU A 63 -1.88 -3.48 25.32
C GLU A 63 -2.95 -2.42 25.04
N TYR A 64 -4.18 -2.59 25.56
CA TYR A 64 -5.24 -1.60 25.41
C TYR A 64 -4.81 -0.20 25.89
N LYS A 65 -4.23 -0.11 27.08
CA LYS A 65 -3.75 1.18 27.63
C LYS A 65 -2.61 1.78 26.83
N ILE A 66 -1.70 0.96 26.32
CA ILE A 66 -0.59 1.40 25.48
C ILE A 66 -1.12 1.92 24.14
N GLN A 67 -2.11 1.25 23.54
CA GLN A 67 -2.76 1.71 22.31
C GLN A 67 -3.51 3.03 22.53
N GLU A 68 -4.19 3.19 23.68
CA GLU A 68 -4.83 4.44 24.07
C GLU A 68 -3.81 5.58 24.26
N GLU A 69 -2.67 5.31 24.91
CA GLU A 69 -1.58 6.28 25.05
C GLU A 69 -0.94 6.61 23.71
N LYS A 70 -0.75 5.64 22.81
CA LYS A 70 -0.23 5.85 21.45
C LYS A 70 -1.15 6.77 20.65
N ARG A 71 -2.46 6.63 20.80
CA ARG A 71 -3.46 7.49 20.14
C ARG A 71 -3.35 8.95 20.60
N ASN A 72 -3.09 9.16 21.89
CA ASN A 72 -3.05 10.50 22.50
C ASN A 72 -1.64 11.14 22.45
N PHE A 73 -0.58 10.33 22.47
CA PHE A 73 0.83 10.75 22.56
C PHE A 73 1.73 9.84 21.70
N PRO A 74 1.65 9.92 20.36
CA PRO A 74 2.34 9.00 19.44
C PRO A 74 3.87 8.99 19.57
N HIS A 75 4.46 10.06 20.11
CA HIS A 75 5.90 10.21 20.29
C HIS A 75 6.37 9.89 21.72
N ARG A 76 5.49 9.47 22.63
CA ARG A 76 5.84 9.12 24.01
C ARG A 76 5.98 7.61 24.15
N ARG A 77 7.12 7.15 24.64
CA ARG A 77 7.36 5.72 24.89
C ARG A 77 6.43 5.21 25.99
N ALA A 78 5.52 4.33 25.63
CA ALA A 78 4.59 3.72 26.57
C ALA A 78 5.13 2.37 27.06
N LEU A 79 5.48 2.29 28.36
CA LEU A 79 5.85 1.06 29.04
C LEU A 79 4.90 0.82 30.20
N ARG A 80 4.46 -0.42 30.37
CA ARG A 80 3.64 -0.86 31.51
C ARG A 80 4.26 -2.10 32.14
N CYS A 81 4.36 -2.10 33.46
CA CYS A 81 4.92 -3.20 34.24
C CYS A 81 3.98 -3.56 35.41
N ARG A 82 3.86 -4.85 35.74
CA ARG A 82 3.11 -5.36 36.90
C ARG A 82 3.83 -6.53 37.55
N LEU A 83 3.83 -6.55 38.87
CA LEU A 83 4.21 -7.70 39.67
C LEU A 83 3.00 -8.63 39.87
N LEU A 84 3.18 -9.92 39.66
CA LEU A 84 2.22 -10.98 39.90
C LEU A 84 2.80 -11.94 40.93
N LYS A 85 2.10 -12.12 42.07
CA LYS A 85 2.46 -13.16 43.04
C LYS A 85 2.09 -14.51 42.46
N THR A 86 3.08 -15.39 42.30
CA THR A 86 2.88 -16.73 41.75
C THR A 86 2.61 -17.68 42.90
N VAL A 87 1.52 -18.46 42.83
CA VAL A 87 1.21 -19.53 43.79
C VAL A 87 1.57 -20.85 43.12
N ALA A 88 2.83 -21.01 42.76
CA ALA A 88 3.36 -22.24 42.20
C ALA A 88 4.28 -22.90 43.25
N GLN A 89 3.72 -23.91 43.93
CA GLN A 89 4.44 -24.92 44.72
C GLN A 89 5.51 -24.38 45.70
N GLY A 90 5.10 -23.56 46.68
CA GLY A 90 5.94 -23.26 47.85
C GLY A 90 7.21 -22.45 47.58
N SER A 91 7.38 -21.88 46.38
CA SER A 91 8.50 -21.00 46.03
C SER A 91 8.09 -19.53 46.18
N ASN A 92 8.90 -18.74 46.89
CA ASN A 92 8.67 -17.29 47.09
C ASN A 92 9.09 -16.48 45.85
N THR A 93 8.47 -16.81 44.72
CA THR A 93 8.80 -16.32 43.39
C THR A 93 7.91 -15.12 43.04
N ILE A 94 8.46 -14.13 42.33
CA ILE A 94 7.69 -13.00 41.81
C ILE A 94 7.67 -13.06 40.28
N GLY A 95 6.47 -13.08 39.70
CA GLY A 95 6.27 -12.90 38.28
C GLY A 95 6.30 -11.42 37.91
N ILE A 96 7.03 -11.05 36.86
CA ILE A 96 7.14 -9.68 36.35
C ILE A 96 6.58 -9.69 34.94
N LEU A 97 5.56 -8.87 34.72
CA LEU A 97 4.87 -8.73 33.44
C LEU A 97 5.09 -7.34 32.88
N ILE A 98 5.59 -7.26 31.65
CA ILE A 98 5.93 -6.02 30.96
C ILE A 98 5.29 -6.02 29.58
N VAL A 99 4.69 -4.90 29.20
CA VAL A 99 4.33 -4.57 27.82
C VAL A 99 4.95 -3.23 27.48
N LEU A 100 5.64 -3.17 26.34
CA LEU A 100 6.37 -2.00 25.88
C LEU A 100 5.98 -1.71 24.43
N HIS A 101 5.67 -0.45 24.12
CA HIS A 101 5.64 0.06 22.75
C HIS A 101 7.05 0.44 22.30
N LEU A 102 7.47 -0.12 21.17
CA LEU A 102 8.75 0.15 20.51
C LEU A 102 8.57 1.37 19.60
N GLN A 103 9.39 2.40 19.79
CA GLN A 103 9.30 3.62 18.97
C GLN A 103 10.09 3.50 17.66
N HIS A 104 11.10 2.63 17.64
CA HIS A 104 11.92 2.33 16.46
C HIS A 104 12.14 0.83 16.34
N TYR A 105 12.28 0.31 15.11
CA TYR A 105 12.53 -1.12 14.84
C TYR A 105 13.83 -1.61 15.50
N SER A 106 14.79 -0.71 15.71
CA SER A 106 16.06 -0.97 16.37
C SER A 106 15.95 -1.13 17.89
N GLU A 107 14.84 -0.74 18.52
CA GLU A 107 14.69 -0.83 19.97
C GLU A 107 14.40 -2.27 20.42
N PHE A 108 15.00 -2.68 21.53
CA PHE A 108 14.71 -3.96 22.15
C PHE A 108 14.94 -4.02 23.66
N LEU A 109 14.15 -4.88 24.29
CA LEU A 109 14.18 -5.17 25.71
C LEU A 109 14.08 -6.69 25.86
N THR A 110 15.16 -7.36 26.26
CA THR A 110 15.17 -8.81 26.49
C THR A 110 14.97 -9.15 27.97
N GLN A 111 14.81 -10.44 28.28
CA GLN A 111 14.74 -10.90 29.66
C GLN A 111 16.02 -10.58 30.45
N GLU A 112 17.19 -10.65 29.83
CA GLU A 112 18.44 -10.25 30.45
C GLU A 112 18.46 -8.77 30.81
N HIS A 113 17.83 -7.91 30.00
CA HIS A 113 17.78 -6.46 30.25
C HIS A 113 16.89 -6.19 31.46
N VAL A 114 15.75 -6.87 31.51
CA VAL A 114 14.83 -6.81 32.65
C VAL A 114 15.53 -7.33 33.92
N LEU A 115 16.27 -8.43 33.84
CA LEU A 115 17.01 -8.98 34.98
C LEU A 115 18.14 -8.04 35.44
N ARG A 116 18.82 -7.35 34.52
CA ARG A 116 19.81 -6.31 34.84
C ARG A 116 19.15 -5.12 35.55
N ALA A 117 18.03 -4.61 35.02
CA ALA A 117 17.26 -3.53 35.63
C ALA A 117 16.81 -3.90 37.06
N ILE A 118 16.35 -5.13 37.26
CA ILE A 118 15.98 -5.65 38.57
C ILE A 118 17.19 -5.70 39.50
N ASN A 119 18.35 -6.18 39.03
CA ASN A 119 19.56 -6.29 39.85
C ASN A 119 20.17 -4.94 40.23
N ARG A 120 19.88 -3.85 39.50
CA ARG A 120 20.20 -2.46 39.92
C ARG A 120 19.35 -2.00 41.10
N ILE A 121 18.11 -2.49 41.21
CA ILE A 121 17.21 -2.17 42.31
C ILE A 121 17.48 -3.08 43.51
N LEU A 122 17.60 -4.40 43.28
CA LEU A 122 17.81 -5.43 44.29
C LEU A 122 18.95 -6.36 43.89
N SER A 123 20.03 -6.37 44.67
CA SER A 123 21.16 -7.28 44.42
C SER A 123 20.81 -8.74 44.69
N GLY A 124 21.29 -9.65 43.84
CA GLY A 124 21.23 -11.10 44.10
C GLY A 124 19.92 -11.75 43.65
N VAL A 125 19.30 -11.21 42.59
CA VAL A 125 18.10 -11.77 41.95
C VAL A 125 18.48 -12.54 40.70
N LYS A 126 17.89 -13.72 40.50
CA LYS A 126 18.05 -14.57 39.31
C LYS A 126 16.71 -14.82 38.63
N SER A 127 16.72 -15.01 37.32
CA SER A 127 15.54 -15.44 36.55
C SER A 127 15.39 -16.96 36.61
N ASN A 128 14.15 -17.44 36.77
CA ASN A 128 13.80 -18.84 36.54
C ASN A 128 13.55 -19.03 35.04
N GLY A 129 14.62 -19.28 34.27
CA GLY A 129 14.57 -19.29 32.79
C GLY A 129 13.54 -20.24 32.17
N LYS A 130 13.09 -21.27 32.90
CA LYS A 130 12.02 -22.20 32.46
C LYS A 130 10.61 -21.62 32.60
N ALA A 131 10.44 -20.56 33.40
CA ALA A 131 9.18 -19.88 33.69
C ALA A 131 9.18 -18.45 33.14
N SER A 132 9.54 -18.32 31.85
CA SER A 132 9.62 -17.03 31.18
C SER A 132 9.00 -17.07 29.78
N TYR A 133 8.46 -15.93 29.35
CA TYR A 133 7.83 -15.72 28.05
C TYR A 133 8.29 -14.36 27.51
N SER A 134 8.68 -14.32 26.24
CA SER A 134 9.02 -13.07 25.55
C SER A 134 8.50 -13.18 24.12
N TYR A 135 7.80 -12.15 23.66
CA TYR A 135 7.28 -12.10 22.32
C TYR A 135 7.24 -10.67 21.80
N ARG A 136 7.68 -10.50 20.56
CA ARG A 136 7.66 -9.21 19.86
C ARG A 136 6.65 -9.26 18.73
N ASP A 137 5.66 -8.39 18.83
CA ASP A 137 4.66 -8.12 17.82
C ASP A 137 5.18 -6.99 16.90
N ILE A 138 5.90 -7.38 15.85
CA ILE A 138 6.50 -6.43 14.91
C ILE A 138 5.43 -5.56 14.23
N PRO A 139 4.32 -6.10 13.69
CA PRO A 139 3.27 -5.30 13.05
C PRO A 139 2.66 -4.22 13.95
N ASN A 140 2.48 -4.50 15.24
CA ASN A 140 1.88 -3.56 16.19
C ASN A 140 2.90 -2.77 17.01
N GLU A 141 4.20 -3.00 16.79
CA GLU A 141 5.32 -2.39 17.52
C GLU A 141 5.27 -2.64 19.04
N ILE A 142 4.77 -3.80 19.48
CA ILE A 142 4.61 -4.11 20.91
C ILE A 142 5.50 -5.29 21.31
N SER A 143 6.17 -5.16 22.45
CA SER A 143 6.94 -6.23 23.08
C SER A 143 6.25 -6.69 24.37
N TYR A 144 6.01 -7.99 24.48
CA TYR A 144 5.43 -8.67 25.64
C TYR A 144 6.52 -9.46 26.35
N ILE A 145 6.69 -9.26 27.65
CA ILE A 145 7.65 -10.01 28.46
C ILE A 145 6.98 -10.45 29.75
N TYR A 146 7.15 -11.72 30.10
CA TYR A 146 6.88 -12.26 31.42
C TYR A 146 8.10 -13.04 31.89
N LEU A 147 8.57 -12.81 33.11
CA LEU A 147 9.60 -13.64 33.72
C LEU A 147 9.33 -13.83 35.20
N GLU A 148 9.74 -14.98 35.73
CA GLU A 148 9.74 -15.25 37.16
C GLU A 148 11.14 -15.05 37.75
N ILE A 149 11.19 -14.38 38.91
CA ILE A 149 12.43 -14.07 39.61
C ILE A 149 12.49 -14.68 41.01
N ASP A 150 13.69 -15.13 41.36
CA ASP A 150 14.04 -15.73 42.65
C ASP A 150 15.23 -15.00 43.28
N LYS A 151 15.34 -15.06 44.62
CA LYS A 151 16.60 -14.72 45.29
C LYS A 151 17.60 -15.86 45.19
N THR A 152 18.85 -15.51 44.88
CA THR A 152 20.00 -16.43 44.87
C THR A 152 20.21 -17.21 46.16
N ARG A 153 19.83 -16.64 47.32
CA ARG A 153 20.00 -17.26 48.66
C ARG A 153 18.73 -17.90 49.23
N GLY A 154 17.67 -18.10 48.43
CA GLY A 154 16.49 -18.90 48.82
C GLY A 154 15.54 -18.30 49.87
N ARG A 155 15.75 -17.07 50.34
CA ARG A 155 14.75 -16.32 51.14
C ARG A 155 13.75 -15.65 50.20
N GLY A 156 12.49 -15.49 50.64
CA GLY A 156 11.50 -14.74 49.88
C GLY A 156 11.79 -13.23 49.78
N PHE A 157 11.06 -12.56 48.90
CA PHE A 157 11.04 -11.10 48.85
C PHE A 157 10.23 -10.54 50.03
N SER A 158 10.79 -9.56 50.73
CA SER A 158 10.08 -8.83 51.79
C SER A 158 9.11 -7.82 51.18
N PRO A 159 8.05 -7.40 51.91
CA PRO A 159 7.14 -6.36 51.44
C PRO A 159 7.84 -5.04 51.05
N LEU A 160 8.96 -4.72 51.71
CA LEU A 160 9.74 -3.52 51.43
C LEU A 160 10.49 -3.61 50.10
N GLU A 161 11.04 -4.79 49.78
CA GLU A 161 11.70 -5.07 48.50
C GLU A 161 10.68 -5.14 47.35
N GLU A 162 9.49 -5.71 47.58
CA GLU A 162 8.38 -5.68 46.62
C GLU A 162 7.96 -4.23 46.29
N ALA A 163 7.83 -3.38 47.31
CA ALA A 163 7.50 -1.97 47.14
C ALA A 163 8.60 -1.19 46.40
N GLN A 164 9.87 -1.49 46.65
CA GLN A 164 11.01 -0.90 45.94
C GLN A 164 11.01 -1.28 44.45
N LEU A 165 10.76 -2.56 44.13
CA LEU A 165 10.61 -3.00 42.75
C LEU A 165 9.44 -2.29 42.07
N GLN A 166 8.27 -2.26 42.70
CA GLN A 166 7.08 -1.64 42.11
C GLN A 166 7.26 -0.14 41.84
N LYS A 167 8.02 0.56 42.68
CA LYS A 167 8.27 2.00 42.53
C LYS A 167 9.31 2.33 41.44
N ASN A 168 10.40 1.56 41.37
CA ASN A 168 11.58 1.95 40.59
C ASN A 168 11.73 1.20 39.27
N LEU A 169 11.08 0.04 39.10
CA LEU A 169 11.32 -0.85 37.96
C LEU A 169 10.96 -0.21 36.61
N VAL A 170 9.85 0.52 36.51
CA VAL A 170 9.48 1.20 35.25
C VAL A 170 10.57 2.18 34.80
N LYS A 171 11.15 2.95 35.73
CA LYS A 171 12.22 3.91 35.44
C LYS A 171 13.48 3.19 34.96
N GLU A 172 13.94 2.19 35.70
CA GLU A 172 15.13 1.40 35.33
C GLU A 172 14.95 0.65 34.00
N LEU A 173 13.74 0.18 33.71
CA LEU A 173 13.41 -0.43 32.42
C LEU A 173 13.52 0.56 31.28
N HIS A 174 13.04 1.81 31.43
CA HIS A 174 13.22 2.85 30.41
C HIS A 174 14.70 3.09 30.07
N GLU A 175 15.57 3.06 31.08
CA GLU A 175 17.03 3.22 30.93
C GLU A 175 17.74 1.94 30.44
N SER A 176 17.04 0.81 30.39
CA SER A 176 17.57 -0.51 29.97
C SER A 176 17.07 -0.95 28.59
N ILE A 177 16.26 -0.13 27.92
CA ILE A 177 15.86 -0.37 26.52
C ILE A 177 17.07 -0.09 25.64
N GLU A 178 17.55 -1.13 24.98
CA GLU A 178 18.68 -1.06 24.06
C GLU A 178 18.17 -0.61 22.69
N SER A 179 18.95 0.18 21.96
CA SER A 179 18.79 0.36 20.52
C SER A 179 19.93 -0.38 19.84
N LEU A 180 19.62 -1.15 18.80
CA LEU A 180 20.64 -1.58 17.85
C LEU A 180 21.39 -0.33 17.38
N SER A 181 22.73 -0.41 17.37
CA SER A 181 23.56 0.56 16.63
C SER A 181 22.98 0.70 15.22
N PRO A 182 23.01 1.90 14.59
CA PRO A 182 22.59 2.06 13.21
C PRO A 182 23.16 0.91 12.38
N SER A 183 22.25 0.28 11.64
CA SER A 183 22.52 -0.93 10.89
C SER A 183 23.69 -0.70 9.96
N LEU A 184 24.86 -1.22 10.33
CA LEU A 184 26.05 -1.35 9.47
C LEU A 184 25.77 -2.16 8.19
N PHE A 185 24.56 -2.73 8.07
CA PHE A 185 24.18 -3.69 7.08
C PHE A 185 22.76 -3.40 6.62
N LEU A 186 22.56 -3.35 5.31
CA LEU A 186 21.24 -3.26 4.70
C LEU A 186 20.37 -4.41 5.20
N VAL A 187 19.14 -4.09 5.64
CA VAL A 187 18.11 -5.10 5.90
C VAL A 187 17.93 -5.93 4.62
N ARG A 188 17.76 -7.24 4.77
CA ARG A 188 17.64 -8.18 3.65
C ARG A 188 16.64 -7.66 2.61
N ASN A 189 17.19 -7.33 1.44
CA ASN A 189 16.45 -7.07 0.22
C ASN A 189 16.83 -8.18 -0.77
N GLU A 190 15.84 -8.92 -1.25
CA GLU A 190 16.04 -9.99 -2.24
C GLU A 190 16.69 -9.44 -3.52
N GLU A 191 16.31 -8.24 -3.96
CA GLU A 191 16.92 -7.59 -5.13
C GLU A 191 18.41 -7.32 -4.91
N GLU A 192 18.79 -6.92 -3.69
CA GLU A 192 20.19 -6.63 -3.35
C GLU A 192 21.03 -7.90 -3.18
N ILE A 193 20.41 -9.00 -2.75
CA ILE A 193 21.02 -10.34 -2.80
C ILE A 193 21.28 -10.71 -4.26
N PHE A 194 20.32 -10.54 -5.16
CA PHE A 194 20.51 -10.81 -6.60
C PHE A 194 21.58 -9.90 -7.23
N ARG A 195 21.60 -8.60 -6.92
CA ARG A 195 22.65 -7.67 -7.38
C ARG A 195 24.03 -8.10 -6.86
N THR A 196 24.12 -8.45 -5.59
CA THR A 196 25.35 -8.95 -4.97
C THR A 196 25.83 -10.22 -5.66
N ILE A 197 24.93 -11.17 -5.92
CA ILE A 197 25.20 -12.41 -6.67
C ILE A 197 25.78 -12.07 -8.05
N ILE A 198 25.12 -11.20 -8.82
CA ILE A 198 25.58 -10.79 -10.15
C ILE A 198 26.97 -10.16 -10.06
N GLN A 199 27.17 -9.24 -9.12
CA GLN A 199 28.41 -8.49 -8.94
C GLN A 199 29.58 -9.41 -8.61
N ILE A 200 29.46 -10.26 -7.59
CA ILE A 200 30.53 -11.20 -7.22
C ILE A 200 30.69 -12.35 -8.22
N SER A 201 29.66 -12.66 -9.03
CA SER A 201 29.78 -13.66 -10.09
C SER A 201 30.71 -13.24 -11.23
N ARG A 202 30.89 -11.94 -11.44
CA ARG A 202 31.81 -11.38 -12.46
C ARG A 202 33.28 -11.57 -12.09
N GLU A 203 33.58 -11.73 -10.80
CA GLU A 203 34.92 -11.97 -10.28
C GLU A 203 35.38 -13.43 -10.43
N ILE A 204 34.47 -14.36 -10.71
CA ILE A 204 34.79 -15.76 -11.02
C ILE A 204 34.87 -15.92 -12.54
N ILE A 205 36.07 -15.98 -13.08
CA ILE A 205 36.36 -16.05 -14.52
C ILE A 205 36.92 -17.44 -14.88
N THR A 206 37.73 -18.04 -14.00
CA THR A 206 38.41 -19.32 -14.21
C THR A 206 37.99 -20.39 -13.19
N ILE A 207 38.34 -21.65 -13.44
CA ILE A 207 38.06 -22.77 -12.52
C ILE A 207 38.99 -22.72 -11.28
N GLN A 208 40.12 -22.01 -11.40
CA GLN A 208 41.10 -21.84 -10.34
C GLN A 208 40.75 -20.71 -9.37
N ASP A 209 39.81 -19.82 -9.73
CA ASP A 209 39.46 -18.68 -8.89
C ASP A 209 38.87 -19.11 -7.54
N ILE A 210 39.31 -18.44 -6.49
CA ILE A 210 38.83 -18.68 -5.13
C ILE A 210 37.37 -18.20 -4.96
N PRO A 211 36.56 -18.86 -4.10
CA PRO A 211 35.20 -18.43 -3.81
C PRO A 211 35.11 -16.96 -3.39
N GLN A 212 34.10 -16.26 -3.89
CA GLN A 212 33.78 -14.88 -3.49
C GLN A 212 32.63 -14.91 -2.48
N VAL A 213 32.78 -14.19 -1.38
CA VAL A 213 31.83 -14.19 -0.27
C VAL A 213 31.43 -12.77 0.08
N SER A 214 30.14 -12.53 0.25
CA SER A 214 29.59 -11.33 0.85
C SER A 214 28.90 -11.70 2.16
N ILE A 215 29.20 -10.97 3.24
CA ILE A 215 28.61 -11.18 4.58
C ILE A 215 27.88 -9.91 4.99
N SER A 216 26.58 -10.04 5.23
CA SER A 216 25.69 -8.93 5.61
C SER A 216 24.85 -9.34 6.82
N PHE A 217 24.74 -8.48 7.84
CA PHE A 217 23.78 -8.72 8.93
C PHE A 217 22.36 -8.56 8.41
N GLN A 218 21.48 -9.47 8.84
CA GLN A 218 20.08 -9.51 8.46
C GLN A 218 19.19 -8.95 9.57
N GLU A 219 19.27 -9.55 10.75
CA GLU A 219 18.42 -9.21 11.90
C GLU A 219 18.96 -9.80 13.20
N GLN A 220 18.48 -9.29 14.34
CA GLN A 220 18.59 -9.98 15.62
C GLN A 220 17.26 -10.70 15.90
N THR A 221 17.30 -12.02 16.07
CA THR A 221 16.11 -12.83 16.31
C THR A 221 15.57 -12.61 17.74
N GLY A 222 14.28 -12.87 17.95
CA GLY A 222 13.64 -12.71 19.26
C GLY A 222 14.25 -13.55 20.39
N ASN A 223 15.08 -14.53 20.07
CA ASN A 223 15.78 -15.40 21.01
C ASN A 223 17.21 -14.90 21.32
N GLY A 224 17.59 -13.70 20.88
CA GLY A 224 18.90 -13.10 21.16
C GLY A 224 20.04 -13.50 20.22
N PHE A 225 19.75 -14.18 19.10
CA PHE A 225 20.76 -14.50 18.08
C PHE A 225 20.87 -13.38 17.04
N LEU A 226 22.09 -13.13 16.56
CA LEU A 226 22.40 -12.25 15.44
C LEU A 226 22.48 -13.09 14.17
N LYS A 227 21.62 -12.81 13.20
CA LYS A 227 21.53 -13.53 11.93
C LYS A 227 22.28 -12.75 10.85
N PHE A 228 23.22 -13.42 10.17
CA PHE A 228 23.98 -12.87 9.06
C PHE A 228 23.68 -13.64 7.77
N SER A 229 23.23 -12.94 6.73
CA SER A 229 23.13 -13.48 5.38
C SER A 229 24.51 -13.59 4.75
N VAL A 230 24.78 -14.75 4.17
CA VAL A 230 26.03 -15.07 3.48
C VAL A 230 25.71 -15.47 2.05
N VAL A 231 26.31 -14.75 1.10
CA VAL A 231 26.25 -15.08 -0.33
C VAL A 231 27.62 -15.60 -0.74
N ILE A 232 27.68 -16.82 -1.27
CA ILE A 232 28.91 -17.43 -1.79
C ILE A 232 28.73 -17.74 -3.27
N VAL A 233 29.68 -17.27 -4.10
CA VAL A 233 29.80 -17.70 -5.51
C VAL A 233 31.11 -18.41 -5.72
N ARG A 234 31.07 -19.62 -6.29
CA ARG A 234 32.25 -20.47 -6.56
C ARG A 234 32.15 -21.21 -7.90
N ALA A 235 33.30 -21.62 -8.42
CA ALA A 235 33.36 -22.60 -9.51
C ALA A 235 33.13 -24.02 -8.95
N GLN A 236 32.15 -24.74 -9.51
CA GLN A 236 31.86 -26.12 -9.12
C GLN A 236 32.88 -27.08 -9.74
N LYS A 237 33.78 -27.62 -8.91
CA LYS A 237 34.80 -28.61 -9.31
C LYS A 237 34.23 -30.02 -9.27
N GLU A 238 34.79 -30.92 -10.08
CA GLU A 238 34.42 -32.34 -10.10
C GLU A 238 34.71 -32.98 -8.72
N GLY A 239 33.71 -33.61 -8.11
CA GLY A 239 33.80 -34.16 -6.74
C GLY A 239 33.66 -33.13 -5.60
N ALA A 240 33.33 -31.87 -5.87
CA ALA A 240 33.10 -30.87 -4.83
C ALA A 240 31.87 -31.21 -3.99
N LEU A 241 32.05 -31.34 -2.68
CA LEU A 241 30.95 -31.60 -1.75
C LEU A 241 30.00 -30.38 -1.66
N PRO A 242 28.68 -30.60 -1.42
CA PRO A 242 27.73 -29.52 -1.15
C PRO A 242 28.12 -28.74 0.11
N LEU A 243 27.88 -27.43 0.16
CA LEU A 243 28.20 -26.60 1.34
C LEU A 243 27.57 -27.12 2.65
N LYS A 244 26.39 -27.76 2.55
CA LYS A 244 25.72 -28.40 3.69
C LYS A 244 26.55 -29.52 4.34
N SER A 245 27.47 -30.18 3.63
CA SER A 245 28.29 -31.24 4.24
C SER A 245 29.36 -30.72 5.20
N PHE A 246 29.65 -29.43 5.16
CA PHE A 246 30.68 -28.78 6.00
C PHE A 246 30.11 -28.15 7.27
N THR A 247 28.80 -28.23 7.51
CA THR A 247 28.16 -27.62 8.70
C THR A 247 28.61 -28.25 10.01
N SER A 248 29.09 -29.50 9.98
CA SER A 248 29.66 -30.19 11.15
C SER A 248 30.97 -29.56 11.65
N GLN A 249 31.62 -28.71 10.83
CA GLN A 249 32.87 -28.02 11.16
C GLN A 249 32.64 -26.64 11.80
N LEU A 250 31.38 -26.16 11.85
CA LEU A 250 31.04 -24.88 12.47
C LEU A 250 31.13 -24.99 14.01
N PRO A 251 31.53 -23.91 14.71
CA PRO A 251 31.47 -23.86 16.17
C PRO A 251 30.06 -24.11 16.70
N ARG A 252 29.92 -24.71 17.90
CA ARG A 252 28.60 -24.96 18.53
C ARG A 252 27.76 -23.70 18.76
N THR A 253 28.43 -22.55 18.81
CA THR A 253 27.87 -21.20 18.98
C THR A 253 27.39 -20.57 17.66
N VAL A 254 27.54 -21.26 16.53
CA VAL A 254 27.09 -20.82 15.20
C VAL A 254 26.09 -21.81 14.66
N ARG A 255 24.88 -21.34 14.32
CA ARG A 255 23.84 -22.16 13.67
C ARG A 255 23.77 -21.84 12.18
N PHE A 256 23.83 -22.87 11.36
CA PHE A 256 23.62 -22.79 9.92
C PHE A 256 22.14 -22.90 9.57
N VAL A 257 21.62 -21.94 8.82
CA VAL A 257 20.23 -21.91 8.33
C VAL A 257 20.26 -21.86 6.80
N PRO A 258 19.92 -22.95 6.09
CA PRO A 258 19.89 -22.95 4.62
C PRO A 258 18.73 -22.09 4.11
N GLU A 259 18.96 -21.29 3.07
CA GLU A 259 17.91 -20.47 2.45
C GLU A 259 17.68 -20.82 0.98
N MET A 260 18.69 -20.67 0.10
CA MET A 260 18.53 -20.89 -1.34
C MET A 260 19.82 -21.38 -2.01
N ILE A 261 19.69 -22.28 -2.99
CA ILE A 261 20.79 -22.70 -3.89
C ILE A 261 20.34 -22.35 -5.32
N SER A 262 21.13 -21.57 -6.05
CA SER A 262 20.85 -21.27 -7.47
C SER A 262 22.07 -21.55 -8.36
N ASN A 263 21.82 -22.11 -9.54
CA ASN A 263 22.85 -22.32 -10.55
C ASN A 263 22.93 -21.08 -11.46
N LEU A 264 24.11 -20.46 -11.56
CA LEU A 264 24.30 -19.16 -12.23
C LEU A 264 24.78 -19.26 -13.68
N GLY A 265 24.95 -20.47 -14.22
CA GLY A 265 25.38 -20.71 -15.60
C GLY A 265 26.74 -21.40 -15.75
N THR A 266 27.21 -21.57 -16.98
CA THR A 266 28.37 -22.41 -17.33
C THR A 266 29.65 -21.57 -17.50
N LEU A 267 30.75 -21.96 -16.84
CA LEU A 267 32.09 -21.39 -17.07
C LEU A 267 32.71 -21.97 -18.35
N LYS A 268 32.82 -23.31 -18.39
CA LYS A 268 33.28 -24.11 -19.53
C LYS A 268 32.82 -25.54 -19.26
N LYS A 269 32.04 -26.17 -20.14
CA LYS A 269 31.54 -27.54 -19.91
C LYS A 269 32.71 -28.48 -19.51
N PRO A 270 32.60 -29.27 -18.42
CA PRO A 270 31.43 -29.50 -17.55
C PRO A 270 31.34 -28.61 -16.28
N TYR A 271 32.09 -27.52 -16.16
CA TYR A 271 32.17 -26.67 -14.96
C TYR A 271 31.13 -25.53 -14.95
N PHE A 272 30.44 -25.35 -13.82
CA PHE A 272 29.38 -24.34 -13.61
C PHE A 272 29.73 -23.36 -12.49
N LYS A 273 29.10 -22.17 -12.51
CA LYS A 273 29.10 -21.24 -11.37
C LYS A 273 27.94 -21.58 -10.45
N GLU A 274 28.25 -21.74 -9.17
CA GLU A 274 27.26 -22.05 -8.14
C GLU A 274 27.12 -20.85 -7.19
N ALA A 275 25.89 -20.34 -7.00
CA ALA A 275 25.56 -19.42 -5.92
C ALA A 275 24.84 -20.14 -4.78
N ASN A 276 25.34 -19.94 -3.56
CA ASN A 276 24.68 -20.38 -2.35
C ASN A 276 24.35 -19.16 -1.50
N VAL A 277 23.09 -19.07 -1.08
CA VAL A 277 22.60 -18.08 -0.13
C VAL A 277 22.12 -18.83 1.11
N PHE A 278 22.70 -18.50 2.25
CA PHE A 278 22.34 -19.08 3.53
C PHE A 278 22.60 -18.08 4.64
N SER A 279 22.11 -18.39 5.82
CA SER A 279 22.30 -17.55 7.00
C SER A 279 23.09 -18.26 8.08
N LEU A 280 23.94 -17.50 8.77
CA LEU A 280 24.65 -17.92 9.98
C LEU A 280 24.12 -17.12 11.18
N GLU A 281 23.60 -17.83 12.17
CA GLU A 281 23.13 -17.25 13.42
C GLU A 281 24.19 -17.43 14.50
N VAL A 282 24.51 -16.35 15.22
CA VAL A 282 25.47 -16.33 16.34
C VAL A 282 24.84 -15.74 17.58
N GLU A 283 25.20 -16.21 18.77
CA GLU A 283 24.60 -15.70 20.00
C GLU A 283 25.02 -14.24 20.27
N GLY A 284 24.05 -13.32 20.38
CA GLY A 284 24.33 -11.88 20.52
C GLY A 284 24.96 -11.51 21.86
N SER A 285 24.71 -12.31 22.90
CA SER A 285 25.28 -12.15 24.25
C SER A 285 26.82 -12.11 24.25
N LEU A 286 27.45 -12.80 23.31
CA LEU A 286 28.90 -12.87 23.15
C LEU A 286 29.53 -11.55 22.68
N PHE A 287 28.72 -10.63 22.15
CA PHE A 287 29.17 -9.39 21.53
C PHE A 287 28.66 -8.15 22.26
N ILE A 288 28.16 -8.29 23.49
CA ILE A 288 27.68 -7.16 24.28
C ILE A 288 28.86 -6.33 24.80
N ARG A 289 28.80 -5.02 24.57
CA ARG A 289 29.76 -4.03 25.07
C ARG A 289 29.41 -3.59 26.50
N LYS A 290 30.34 -2.93 27.18
CA LYS A 290 30.16 -2.42 28.56
C LYS A 290 28.95 -1.48 28.73
N ASN A 291 28.56 -0.78 27.68
CA ASN A 291 27.39 0.12 27.64
C ASN A 291 26.10 -0.60 27.24
N SER A 292 26.09 -1.93 27.22
CA SER A 292 24.94 -2.75 26.80
C SER A 292 24.61 -2.69 25.30
N SER A 293 25.42 -2.08 24.44
CA SER A 293 25.21 -2.17 22.98
C SER A 293 25.86 -3.44 22.38
N ILE A 294 25.30 -3.96 21.29
CA ILE A 294 25.83 -5.14 20.59
C ILE A 294 26.89 -4.72 19.56
N ASP A 295 28.05 -5.36 19.61
CA ASP A 295 29.13 -5.20 18.64
C ASP A 295 28.91 -6.08 17.40
N LEU A 296 28.08 -5.59 16.47
CA LEU A 296 27.77 -6.28 15.20
C LEU A 296 29.01 -6.55 14.35
N ARG A 297 30.08 -5.79 14.53
CA ARG A 297 31.34 -6.03 13.81
C ARG A 297 32.08 -7.21 14.38
N ALA A 298 32.26 -7.27 15.71
CA ALA A 298 32.88 -8.43 16.35
C ALA A 298 32.10 -9.71 16.00
N ALA A 299 30.76 -9.61 15.91
CA ALA A 299 29.91 -10.67 15.43
C ALA A 299 30.17 -11.03 13.94
N ARG A 300 30.29 -10.04 13.04
CA ARG A 300 30.63 -10.28 11.62
C ARG A 300 32.01 -10.92 11.46
N GLU A 301 33.02 -10.46 12.20
CA GLU A 301 34.36 -11.04 12.19
C GLU A 301 34.34 -12.48 12.69
N TYR A 302 33.52 -12.77 13.70
CA TYR A 302 33.29 -14.13 14.19
C TYR A 302 32.63 -15.02 13.12
N VAL A 303 31.62 -14.50 12.41
CA VAL A 303 30.98 -15.17 11.27
C VAL A 303 31.98 -15.42 10.14
N SER A 304 32.82 -14.45 9.79
CA SER A 304 33.87 -14.58 8.78
C SER A 304 34.90 -15.66 9.15
N LYS A 305 35.32 -15.73 10.42
CA LYS A 305 36.19 -16.81 10.93
C LYS A 305 35.52 -18.17 10.87
N ALA A 306 34.23 -18.25 11.25
CA ALA A 306 33.46 -19.49 11.18
C ALA A 306 33.28 -19.98 9.73
N LEU A 307 33.06 -19.06 8.78
CA LEU A 307 33.06 -19.36 7.35
C LEU A 307 34.41 -19.91 6.87
N GLY A 308 35.52 -19.35 7.35
CA GLY A 308 36.87 -19.83 7.04
C GLY A 308 37.08 -21.30 7.41
N LEU A 309 36.47 -21.79 8.49
CA LEU A 309 36.51 -23.21 8.84
C LEU A 309 35.77 -24.08 7.82
N MET A 310 34.71 -23.56 7.20
CA MET A 310 33.84 -24.28 6.27
C MET A 310 34.41 -24.37 4.85
N ILE A 311 35.01 -23.28 4.34
CA ILE A 311 35.46 -23.19 2.92
C ILE A 311 36.98 -23.04 2.76
N ARG A 312 37.73 -22.94 3.87
CA ARG A 312 39.20 -22.74 3.95
C ARG A 312 39.69 -21.43 3.34
N GLU A 313 39.59 -21.28 2.01
CA GLU A 313 40.09 -20.12 1.27
C GLU A 313 38.94 -19.43 0.53
N TYR A 314 38.78 -18.12 0.74
CA TYR A 314 37.79 -17.29 0.07
C TYR A 314 38.20 -15.81 0.10
N ARG A 315 37.63 -15.01 -0.80
CA ARG A 315 37.75 -13.55 -0.79
C ARG A 315 36.50 -12.94 -0.15
N ASP A 316 36.69 -12.18 0.93
CA ASP A 316 35.63 -11.38 1.56
C ASP A 316 35.41 -10.09 0.75
N TYR A 317 34.39 -10.06 -0.10
CA TYR A 317 34.12 -9.01 -1.07
C TYR A 317 33.85 -7.65 -0.40
N ASN A 318 33.08 -7.64 0.69
CA ASN A 318 32.75 -6.42 1.42
C ASN A 318 33.64 -6.19 2.67
N GLY A 319 34.51 -7.13 3.04
CA GLY A 319 35.39 -7.02 4.22
C GLY A 319 36.38 -5.86 4.20
N GLY A 320 36.96 -5.54 3.03
CA GLY A 320 37.91 -4.43 2.88
C GLY A 320 37.31 -3.06 3.18
N LEU A 321 36.02 -2.87 2.83
CA LEU A 321 35.27 -1.66 3.14
C LEU A 321 35.16 -1.46 4.65
N TYR A 322 34.72 -2.50 5.38
CA TYR A 322 34.55 -2.45 6.84
C TYR A 322 35.86 -2.26 7.60
N LEU A 323 36.95 -2.85 7.12
CA LEU A 323 38.29 -2.63 7.70
C LEU A 323 38.67 -1.16 7.65
N LYS A 324 38.53 -0.54 6.48
CA LYS A 324 38.86 0.87 6.26
C LYS A 324 37.96 1.82 7.05
N GLN A 325 36.66 1.55 7.11
CA GLN A 325 35.73 2.30 7.99
C GLN A 325 36.18 2.29 9.44
N ASN A 326 36.62 1.12 9.93
CA ASN A 326 37.10 1.01 11.30
C ASN A 326 38.43 1.75 11.54
N GLU A 327 39.36 1.73 10.59
CA GLU A 327 40.61 2.51 10.70
C GLU A 327 40.27 3.99 10.88
N GLN A 328 39.39 4.55 10.04
CA GLN A 328 38.93 5.93 10.16
C GLN A 328 38.26 6.22 11.51
N LEU A 329 37.35 5.35 11.96
CA LEU A 329 36.69 5.52 13.25
C LEU A 329 37.66 5.46 14.44
N LYS A 330 38.69 4.62 14.37
CA LYS A 330 39.74 4.54 15.41
C LYS A 330 40.57 5.81 15.45
N GLU A 331 40.97 6.33 14.30
CA GLU A 331 41.73 7.58 14.20
C GLU A 331 40.90 8.76 14.73
N ILE A 332 39.62 8.88 14.34
CA ILE A 332 38.68 9.88 14.88
C ILE A 332 38.64 9.79 16.41
N LYS A 333 38.45 8.59 16.97
CA LYS A 333 38.42 8.36 18.43
C LYS A 333 39.72 8.78 19.12
N GLN A 334 40.87 8.55 18.50
CA GLN A 334 42.17 8.94 19.07
C GLN A 334 42.32 10.46 19.15
N ILE A 335 41.87 11.20 18.12
CA ILE A 335 42.02 12.67 18.04
C ILE A 335 41.04 13.42 18.96
N LEU A 336 39.90 12.80 19.31
CA LEU A 336 38.91 13.37 20.23
C LEU A 336 39.35 13.40 21.70
N GLY A 337 40.29 12.53 22.11
CA GLY A 337 40.84 12.51 23.47
C GLY A 337 39.87 12.01 24.55
N GLU A 338 40.35 11.79 25.78
CA GLU A 338 39.56 11.16 26.84
C GLU A 338 38.51 12.07 27.51
N HIS A 339 38.60 13.39 27.35
CA HIS A 339 37.71 14.34 28.03
C HIS A 339 36.32 14.50 27.37
N GLU A 340 36.16 14.16 26.08
CA GLU A 340 34.86 14.10 25.38
C GLU A 340 34.22 12.69 25.41
N ASN A 341 34.77 11.75 26.20
CA ASN A 341 34.42 10.33 26.23
C ASN A 341 32.97 9.98 26.62
N ASN A 342 32.19 10.90 27.21
CA ASN A 342 30.85 10.56 27.70
C ASN A 342 29.87 10.22 26.56
N ASN A 343 30.20 10.55 25.31
CA ASN A 343 29.32 10.36 24.15
C ASN A 343 29.92 9.43 23.05
N LYS A 344 30.69 8.41 23.44
CA LYS A 344 31.21 7.38 22.50
C LYS A 344 30.12 6.75 21.62
N VAL A 345 28.92 6.59 22.16
CA VAL A 345 27.77 6.01 21.44
C VAL A 345 27.24 6.95 20.37
N LEU A 346 27.08 8.23 20.70
CA LEU A 346 26.63 9.24 19.75
C LEU A 346 27.65 9.39 18.61
N MET A 347 28.95 9.38 18.91
CA MET A 347 30.00 9.42 17.88
C MET A 347 29.95 8.26 16.92
N GLU A 348 29.88 7.03 17.43
CA GLU A 348 29.78 5.85 16.58
C GLU A 348 28.48 5.89 15.76
N SER A 349 27.38 6.28 16.40
CA SER A 349 26.09 6.46 15.74
C SER A 349 26.19 7.46 14.60
N LEU A 350 26.76 8.65 14.83
CA LEU A 350 26.95 9.70 13.82
C LEU A 350 27.85 9.22 12.67
N PHE A 351 28.99 8.61 12.99
CA PHE A 351 29.93 8.09 12.00
C PHE A 351 29.27 7.07 11.07
N TYR A 352 28.52 6.12 11.62
CA TYR A 352 27.84 5.10 10.83
C TYR A 352 26.56 5.61 10.14
N SER A 353 26.04 6.76 10.55
CA SER A 353 24.88 7.40 9.92
C SER A 353 25.24 8.24 8.70
N PHE A 354 26.54 8.40 8.36
CA PHE A 354 26.93 9.12 7.15
C PHE A 354 26.51 8.39 5.88
N SER A 355 25.84 9.13 5.01
CA SER A 355 25.47 8.73 3.65
C SER A 355 26.24 9.58 2.63
N PRO A 356 26.71 9.00 1.51
CA PRO A 356 26.65 7.57 1.18
C PRO A 356 27.62 6.74 2.04
N THR A 357 27.36 5.44 2.25
CA THR A 357 28.20 4.54 3.09
C THR A 357 29.68 4.55 2.71
N LEU A 358 29.97 4.76 1.43
CA LEU A 358 31.33 4.86 0.91
C LEU A 358 32.11 6.04 1.54
N PHE A 359 31.44 7.13 1.88
CA PHE A 359 32.03 8.31 2.53
C PHE A 359 32.71 7.95 3.86
N GLN A 360 32.17 6.98 4.59
CA GLN A 360 32.70 6.49 5.86
C GLN A 360 34.13 5.93 5.73
N THR A 361 34.56 5.55 4.52
CA THR A 361 35.94 5.10 4.25
C THR A 361 36.92 6.21 3.88
N PHE A 362 36.41 7.40 3.58
CA PHE A 362 37.19 8.52 3.06
C PHE A 362 37.11 9.77 3.97
N ILE A 363 36.29 9.72 5.02
CA ILE A 363 36.18 10.81 6.00
C ILE A 363 37.53 11.06 6.67
N LEU A 364 37.99 12.31 6.67
CA LEU A 364 39.19 12.76 7.32
C LEU A 364 38.97 12.74 8.83
N PRO A 365 39.92 12.21 9.61
CA PRO A 365 39.77 12.13 11.06
C PRO A 365 39.46 13.48 11.74
N GLU A 366 40.06 14.57 11.26
CA GLU A 366 39.82 15.92 11.78
C GLU A 366 38.43 16.45 11.44
N ALA A 367 37.89 16.09 10.26
CA ALA A 367 36.54 16.47 9.85
C ALA A 367 35.48 15.67 10.64
N GLY A 368 35.74 14.38 10.88
CA GLY A 368 34.90 13.55 11.75
C GLY A 368 34.83 14.08 13.18
N LYS A 369 35.96 14.53 13.75
CA LYS A 369 36.00 15.22 15.04
C LYS A 369 35.16 16.50 15.03
N GLY A 370 35.40 17.38 14.06
CA GLY A 370 34.64 18.63 13.92
C GLY A 370 33.12 18.38 13.85
N CYS A 371 32.72 17.34 13.11
CA CYS A 371 31.32 16.92 13.01
C CYS A 371 30.70 16.59 14.36
N THR A 372 31.35 15.71 15.12
CA THR A 372 30.86 15.33 16.45
C THR A 372 30.73 16.55 17.35
N SER A 373 31.78 17.37 17.45
CA SER A 373 31.79 18.52 18.36
C SER A 373 30.69 19.53 18.00
N LEU A 374 30.42 19.74 16.70
CA LEU A 374 29.34 20.63 16.26
C LEU A 374 27.94 20.04 16.51
N PHE A 375 27.77 18.72 16.39
CA PHE A 375 26.53 18.04 16.77
C PHE A 375 26.24 18.15 18.26
N LEU A 376 27.25 17.92 19.11
CA LEU A 376 27.11 18.10 20.57
C LEU A 376 26.71 19.52 20.92
N LYS A 377 27.37 20.50 20.29
CA LYS A 377 27.00 21.91 20.44
C LYS A 377 25.56 22.18 20.00
N ALA A 378 25.11 21.58 18.90
CA ALA A 378 23.73 21.72 18.43
C ALA A 378 22.71 21.14 19.42
N ILE A 379 23.02 19.99 20.02
CA ILE A 379 22.17 19.36 21.04
C ILE A 379 22.01 20.28 22.25
N GLU A 380 23.11 20.85 22.75
CA GLU A 380 23.13 21.75 23.91
C GLU A 380 22.53 23.14 23.62
N THR A 381 22.53 23.59 22.37
CA THR A 381 22.00 24.91 22.00
C THR A 381 20.47 24.90 22.00
N PRO A 382 19.79 25.70 22.84
CA PRO A 382 18.33 25.79 22.84
C PRO A 382 17.83 26.47 21.55
N LEU A 383 16.68 26.01 21.04
CA LEU A 383 15.93 26.74 20.01
C LEU A 383 15.44 28.05 20.65
N SER A 384 16.10 29.16 20.33
CA SER A 384 15.75 30.48 20.83
C SER A 384 15.61 31.45 19.66
N GLY A 385 14.41 31.99 19.46
CA GLY A 385 14.09 32.96 18.41
C GLY A 385 12.93 32.54 17.51
N ASN A 386 12.51 33.47 16.63
CA ASN A 386 11.41 33.32 15.66
C ASN A 386 11.71 32.33 14.50
N LEU A 387 12.79 31.55 14.56
CA LEU A 387 13.21 30.66 13.47
C LEU A 387 12.87 29.19 13.79
N PRO A 388 12.36 28.41 12.82
CA PRO A 388 11.99 27.00 13.03
C PRO A 388 13.19 26.06 13.17
N PHE A 389 14.42 26.58 13.00
CA PHE A 389 15.67 25.83 13.13
C PHE A 389 16.82 26.72 13.62
N ILE A 390 17.86 26.08 14.17
CA ILE A 390 19.18 26.68 14.34
C ILE A 390 20.16 26.08 13.32
N LEU A 391 21.13 26.89 12.91
CA LEU A 391 22.21 26.50 12.02
C LEU A 391 23.54 26.78 12.73
N LEU A 392 24.37 25.75 12.87
CA LEU A 392 25.75 25.85 13.34
C LEU A 392 26.69 25.49 12.19
N LYS A 393 27.84 26.18 12.11
CA LYS A 393 28.84 25.96 11.07
C LYS A 393 30.25 25.90 11.66
N ASP A 394 31.11 25.11 11.01
CA ASP A 394 32.55 25.06 11.25
C ASP A 394 33.26 24.94 9.90
N GLU A 395 34.24 25.80 9.66
CA GLU A 395 34.96 25.88 8.40
C GLU A 395 36.47 25.90 8.66
N GLN A 396 37.16 24.94 8.03
CA GLN A 396 38.58 24.72 8.16
C GLN A 396 39.21 24.56 6.77
N LYS A 397 40.54 24.73 6.66
CA LYS A 397 41.25 24.61 5.37
C LYS A 397 40.99 23.29 4.61
N LYS A 398 40.64 22.21 5.31
CA LYS A 398 40.43 20.87 4.75
C LYS A 398 38.97 20.42 4.71
N TYR A 399 38.05 21.13 5.37
CA TYR A 399 36.65 20.74 5.41
C TYR A 399 35.71 21.90 5.76
N SER A 400 34.46 21.79 5.34
CA SER A 400 33.37 22.67 5.74
C SER A 400 32.22 21.81 6.27
N LEU A 401 31.65 22.22 7.40
CA LEU A 401 30.64 21.47 8.13
C LEU A 401 29.47 22.37 8.52
N VAL A 402 28.25 21.81 8.39
CA VAL A 402 27.01 22.44 8.80
C VAL A 402 26.20 21.47 9.63
N VAL A 403 25.68 21.91 10.77
CA VAL A 403 24.69 21.17 11.55
C VAL A 403 23.45 22.03 11.72
N ILE A 404 22.31 21.48 11.32
CA ILE A 404 21.00 22.12 11.38
C ILE A 404 20.16 21.35 12.38
N LYS A 405 19.56 22.04 13.35
CA LYS A 405 18.61 21.46 14.32
C LYS A 405 17.25 22.12 14.15
N SER A 406 16.20 21.33 14.04
CA SER A 406 14.82 21.79 13.79
C SER A 406 13.82 21.00 14.62
N SER A 407 12.77 21.65 15.12
CA SER A 407 11.60 20.97 15.69
C SER A 407 10.60 20.49 14.62
N HIS A 408 10.82 20.88 13.36
CA HIS A 408 9.92 20.63 12.24
C HIS A 408 10.50 19.57 11.29
N GLU A 409 9.73 18.51 11.08
CA GLU A 409 10.04 17.41 10.17
C GLU A 409 10.18 17.88 8.71
N GLU A 410 9.44 18.92 8.31
CA GLU A 410 9.51 19.49 6.96
C GLU A 410 10.89 20.02 6.61
N VAL A 411 11.56 20.67 7.56
CA VAL A 411 12.92 21.20 7.38
C VAL A 411 13.88 20.04 7.10
N SER A 412 13.70 18.92 7.81
CA SER A 412 14.52 17.72 7.60
C SER A 412 14.34 17.13 6.19
N HIS A 413 13.09 17.03 5.73
CA HIS A 413 12.75 16.49 4.42
C HIS A 413 13.21 17.39 3.26
N PHE A 414 12.98 18.70 3.38
CA PHE A 414 13.43 19.68 2.40
C PHE A 414 14.95 19.59 2.21
N LEU A 415 15.68 19.53 3.32
CA LEU A 415 17.13 19.46 3.28
C LEU A 415 17.65 18.15 2.73
N THR A 416 17.04 17.03 3.10
CA THR A 416 17.41 15.71 2.54
C THR A 416 17.19 15.67 1.02
N LYS A 417 16.12 16.31 0.52
CA LYS A 417 15.84 16.45 -0.92
C LYS A 417 16.88 17.34 -1.61
N GLU A 418 17.22 18.49 -1.03
CA GLU A 418 18.26 19.35 -1.59
C GLU A 418 19.60 18.63 -1.61
N VAL A 419 19.95 17.92 -0.54
CA VAL A 419 21.17 17.10 -0.41
C VAL A 419 21.29 16.05 -1.52
N ALA A 420 20.19 15.40 -1.90
CA ALA A 420 20.17 14.42 -2.99
C ALA A 420 20.52 15.02 -4.36
N ASN A 421 20.31 16.33 -4.55
CA ASN A 421 20.61 17.04 -5.79
C ASN A 421 22.03 17.61 -5.85
N PHE A 422 22.88 17.41 -4.83
CA PHE A 422 24.24 17.96 -4.84
C PHE A 422 25.19 17.12 -5.71
N PRO A 423 25.79 17.72 -6.76
CA PRO A 423 26.65 17.01 -7.70
C PRO A 423 28.08 16.91 -7.15
N TYR A 424 28.35 15.94 -6.27
CA TYR A 424 29.72 15.70 -5.77
C TYR A 424 30.09 14.23 -5.62
N SER A 425 31.39 13.96 -5.63
CA SER A 425 31.94 12.62 -5.44
C SER A 425 31.59 12.08 -4.04
N PRO A 426 31.10 10.82 -3.92
CA PRO A 426 30.90 10.11 -2.65
C PRO A 426 32.11 10.04 -1.71
N SER A 427 33.30 10.41 -2.18
CA SER A 427 34.54 10.47 -1.38
C SER A 427 34.74 11.83 -0.68
N ARG A 428 34.08 12.90 -1.14
CA ARG A 428 34.28 14.27 -0.67
C ARG A 428 33.10 14.87 0.05
N PHE A 429 31.90 14.32 -0.15
CA PHE A 429 30.69 14.80 0.48
C PHE A 429 29.98 13.67 1.23
N GLY A 430 29.56 13.96 2.46
CA GLY A 430 28.71 13.09 3.25
C GLY A 430 27.70 13.89 4.06
N TYR A 431 26.55 13.29 4.31
CA TYR A 431 25.51 13.87 5.14
C TYR A 431 24.98 12.87 6.16
N VAL A 432 24.42 13.37 7.26
CA VAL A 432 23.83 12.58 8.33
C VAL A 432 22.51 13.21 8.75
N THR A 433 21.48 12.39 8.94
CA THR A 433 20.17 12.80 9.47
C THR A 433 19.90 12.03 10.76
N GLN A 434 19.64 12.70 11.87
CA GLN A 434 19.28 12.07 13.15
C GLN A 434 18.08 12.74 13.80
N TYR A 435 17.33 11.98 14.58
CA TYR A 435 16.26 12.50 15.44
C TYR A 435 16.62 12.24 16.89
N ILE A 436 16.82 13.30 17.68
CA ILE A 436 17.29 13.22 19.07
C ILE A 436 16.39 14.13 19.92
N ASP A 437 15.78 13.58 20.97
CA ASP A 437 14.99 14.32 21.96
C ASP A 437 13.92 15.27 21.38
N GLY A 438 13.16 14.80 20.37
CA GLY A 438 12.09 15.60 19.78
C GLY A 438 12.53 16.56 18.67
N MET A 439 13.80 16.52 18.28
CA MET A 439 14.40 17.45 17.32
C MET A 439 15.09 16.69 16.18
N TYR A 440 14.93 17.21 14.96
CA TYR A 440 15.62 16.74 13.76
C TYR A 440 16.97 17.44 13.62
N TYR A 441 18.02 16.66 13.35
CA TYR A 441 19.38 17.12 13.14
C TYR A 441 19.85 16.69 11.75
N ILE A 442 20.42 17.63 11.00
CA ILE A 442 21.06 17.37 9.70
C ILE A 442 22.48 17.89 9.74
N GLY A 443 23.44 16.99 9.52
CA GLY A 443 24.85 17.31 9.34
C GLY A 443 25.26 17.21 7.88
N LEU A 444 25.87 18.25 7.33
CA LEU A 444 26.47 18.25 6.00
C LEU A 444 27.98 18.42 6.15
N LEU A 445 28.76 17.48 5.62
CA LEU A 445 30.21 17.50 5.69
C LEU A 445 30.81 17.45 4.29
N TYR A 446 31.64 18.46 3.98
CA TYR A 446 32.35 18.55 2.73
C TYR A 446 33.86 18.62 2.97
N GLN A 447 34.63 17.83 2.22
CA GLN A 447 36.07 17.67 2.38
C GLN A 447 36.81 18.24 1.18
N TYR A 448 37.91 18.95 1.44
CA TYR A 448 38.72 19.65 0.45
C TYR A 448 37.90 20.59 -0.44
N PRO A 449 37.24 21.62 0.15
CA PRO A 449 36.43 22.55 -0.62
C PRO A 449 37.26 23.25 -1.70
N SER A 450 36.90 23.02 -2.96
CA SER A 450 37.50 23.73 -4.10
C SER A 450 36.90 25.11 -4.33
N ASP A 451 35.73 25.38 -3.77
CA ASP A 451 35.03 26.67 -3.84
C ASP A 451 34.57 27.10 -2.42
N PRO A 452 35.14 28.17 -1.84
CA PRO A 452 34.74 28.68 -0.53
C PRO A 452 33.32 29.30 -0.51
N ASN A 453 32.68 29.54 -1.66
CA ASN A 453 31.30 30.07 -1.73
C ASN A 453 30.22 28.98 -1.65
N TRP A 454 30.59 27.70 -1.57
CA TRP A 454 29.67 26.57 -1.42
C TRP A 454 28.71 26.74 -0.24
N PHE A 455 29.24 27.19 0.90
CA PHE A 455 28.44 27.39 2.10
C PHE A 455 27.50 28.58 1.94
N ALA A 456 27.93 29.67 1.31
CA ALA A 456 27.10 30.85 1.08
C ALA A 456 25.87 30.53 0.21
N ALA A 457 26.01 29.69 -0.83
CA ALA A 457 24.89 29.23 -1.65
C ALA A 457 23.92 28.29 -0.88
N THR A 458 24.46 27.44 -0.01
CA THR A 458 23.67 26.54 0.85
C THR A 458 22.96 27.35 1.94
N GLU A 459 23.63 28.33 2.53
CA GLU A 459 23.12 29.28 3.51
C GLU A 459 22.04 30.17 2.89
N GLU A 460 22.20 30.66 1.65
CA GLU A 460 21.17 31.44 0.95
C GLU A 460 19.89 30.62 0.72
N LYS A 461 20.01 29.36 0.27
CA LYS A 461 18.88 28.44 0.13
C LYS A 461 18.21 28.12 1.48
N LEU A 462 18.99 28.03 2.56
CA LEU A 462 18.50 27.85 3.93
C LEU A 462 17.86 29.11 4.50
N LEU A 463 18.37 30.29 4.13
CA LEU A 463 17.83 31.58 4.50
C LEU A 463 16.52 31.87 3.77
N GLN A 464 16.31 31.34 2.56
CA GLN A 464 15.00 31.32 1.90
C GLN A 464 13.98 30.49 2.69
N ALA A 465 14.42 29.46 3.43
CA ALA A 465 13.58 28.73 4.39
C ALA A 465 13.25 29.55 5.67
N LYS A 466 13.81 30.75 5.88
CA LYS A 466 13.32 31.66 6.95
C LYS A 466 11.91 32.17 6.69
N ASN A 467 11.46 32.13 5.43
CA ASN A 467 10.10 32.51 5.03
C ASN A 467 9.11 31.33 5.10
N PHE A 468 9.44 30.24 5.81
CA PHE A 468 8.43 29.29 6.28
C PHE A 468 7.50 29.99 7.28
N GLN A 469 6.62 30.85 6.78
CA GLN A 469 5.27 30.93 7.32
C GLN A 469 4.73 29.51 7.33
N LYS A 470 3.89 29.18 8.30
CA LYS A 470 3.16 27.92 8.36
C LYS A 470 2.33 27.81 7.07
N VAL A 471 2.94 27.31 6.00
CA VAL A 471 2.24 26.97 4.77
C VAL A 471 1.40 25.79 5.20
N GLU A 472 0.12 26.05 5.46
CA GLU A 472 -0.85 24.97 5.61
C GLU A 472 -0.76 24.15 4.32
N LYS A 473 -0.11 22.99 4.43
CA LYS A 473 0.02 22.06 3.31
C LYS A 473 -1.39 21.78 2.82
N GLN A 474 -1.59 21.93 1.51
CA GLN A 474 -2.87 21.70 0.87
C GLN A 474 -3.08 20.19 0.74
N ILE A 475 -3.33 19.52 1.86
CA ILE A 475 -3.59 18.07 1.94
C ILE A 475 -5.09 17.84 1.89
N LEU A 476 -5.56 17.20 0.83
CA LEU A 476 -6.95 16.79 0.70
C LEU A 476 -7.18 15.52 1.54
N ARG A 477 -8.09 15.57 2.51
CA ARG A 477 -8.44 14.43 3.39
C ARG A 477 -9.71 13.75 2.92
N ILE A 478 -9.64 12.48 2.55
CA ILE A 478 -10.77 11.73 2.01
C ILE A 478 -11.05 10.44 2.79
N ASN A 479 -12.31 10.03 2.85
CA ASN A 479 -12.70 8.72 3.39
C ASN A 479 -12.62 7.63 2.32
N TYR A 480 -11.97 6.51 2.66
CA TYR A 480 -12.05 5.24 1.96
C TYR A 480 -12.83 4.25 2.84
N GLN A 481 -14.04 3.85 2.41
CA GLN A 481 -14.97 3.19 3.34
C GLN A 481 -14.41 1.91 3.96
N GLU A 482 -13.92 0.97 3.16
CA GLU A 482 -13.47 -0.31 3.70
C GLU A 482 -12.39 -0.97 2.86
N GLY A 483 -11.55 -1.70 3.58
CA GLY A 483 -10.42 -2.45 3.07
C GLY A 483 -9.28 -1.56 2.57
N ASP A 484 -8.30 -2.21 1.99
CA ASP A 484 -7.22 -1.59 1.23
C ASP A 484 -7.56 -1.56 -0.27
N PRO A 485 -6.93 -0.66 -1.05
CA PRO A 485 -6.87 -0.83 -2.50
C PRO A 485 -6.34 -2.23 -2.85
N LEU A 486 -7.05 -2.95 -3.73
CA LEU A 486 -6.68 -4.32 -4.12
C LEU A 486 -5.25 -4.38 -4.67
N SER A 487 -4.90 -3.39 -5.48
CA SER A 487 -3.56 -3.17 -6.00
C SER A 487 -3.44 -1.74 -6.50
N LEU A 488 -2.26 -1.14 -6.38
CA LEU A 488 -1.92 0.09 -7.08
C LEU A 488 -1.46 -0.20 -8.52
N ASN A 489 -1.22 -1.46 -8.88
CA ASN A 489 -0.91 -1.87 -10.24
C ASN A 489 -2.15 -1.71 -11.15
N PRO A 490 -2.10 -0.87 -12.20
CA PRO A 490 -3.23 -0.62 -13.08
C PRO A 490 -3.75 -1.82 -13.89
N GLN A 491 -2.98 -2.92 -13.94
CA GLN A 491 -3.36 -4.15 -14.62
C GLN A 491 -4.03 -5.17 -13.70
N MET A 492 -3.79 -5.08 -12.39
CA MET A 492 -4.26 -6.04 -11.39
C MET A 492 -5.47 -5.55 -10.59
N ALA A 493 -5.75 -4.25 -10.59
CA ALA A 493 -6.95 -3.67 -10.00
C ALA A 493 -7.58 -2.65 -10.94
N ILE A 494 -8.88 -2.84 -11.23
CA ILE A 494 -9.64 -2.02 -12.17
C ILE A 494 -10.89 -1.41 -11.54
N ASP A 495 -11.13 -1.66 -10.24
CA ASP A 495 -12.23 -1.02 -9.55
C ASP A 495 -11.99 0.49 -9.46
N LEU A 496 -13.09 1.21 -9.41
CA LEU A 496 -13.13 2.66 -9.50
C LEU A 496 -12.22 3.39 -8.50
N ARG A 497 -12.15 2.86 -7.27
CA ARG A 497 -11.35 3.47 -6.20
C ARG A 497 -9.87 3.32 -6.54
N CYS A 498 -9.45 2.13 -6.95
CA CYS A 498 -8.10 1.89 -7.44
C CYS A 498 -7.77 2.73 -8.69
N ARG A 499 -8.69 2.85 -9.65
CA ARG A 499 -8.48 3.69 -10.85
C ARG A 499 -8.23 5.16 -10.50
N SER A 500 -8.94 5.70 -9.50
CA SER A 500 -8.74 7.07 -9.03
C SER A 500 -7.35 7.26 -8.39
N LEU A 501 -6.88 6.27 -7.62
CA LEU A 501 -5.51 6.28 -7.07
C LEU A 501 -4.45 6.13 -8.17
N GLN A 502 -4.70 5.26 -9.15
CA GLN A 502 -3.81 5.05 -10.28
C GLN A 502 -3.68 6.31 -11.15
N LYS A 503 -4.75 7.10 -11.34
CA LYS A 503 -4.68 8.43 -12.00
C LYS A 503 -3.86 9.46 -11.22
N ALA A 504 -3.71 9.27 -9.91
CA ALA A 504 -2.85 10.09 -9.05
C ALA A 504 -1.38 9.67 -9.18
N LEU A 505 -1.13 8.37 -9.25
CA LEU A 505 0.19 7.75 -9.19
C LEU A 505 0.85 7.59 -10.57
N PHE A 506 0.07 7.48 -11.63
CA PHE A 506 0.55 7.21 -12.97
C PHE A 506 -0.08 8.16 -13.98
N GLU A 507 0.54 8.22 -15.15
CA GLU A 507 0.00 8.92 -16.31
C GLU A 507 0.27 8.15 -17.60
N GLY A 508 -0.74 8.08 -18.47
CA GLY A 508 -0.67 7.43 -19.77
C GLY A 508 -0.23 8.37 -20.89
N LEU A 509 -0.36 7.88 -22.13
CA LEU A 509 -0.07 8.66 -23.34
C LEU A 509 -0.96 9.91 -23.44
N THR A 510 -2.20 9.77 -23.00
CA THR A 510 -3.20 10.85 -22.95
C THR A 510 -3.83 10.92 -21.57
N ARG A 511 -4.49 12.04 -21.26
CA ARG A 511 -5.30 12.24 -20.06
C ARG A 511 -6.66 12.80 -20.47
N LEU A 512 -7.71 12.53 -19.69
CA LEU A 512 -9.00 13.19 -19.90
C LEU A 512 -9.00 14.55 -19.19
N THR A 513 -9.48 15.57 -19.88
CA THR A 513 -9.87 16.84 -19.25
C THR A 513 -11.11 16.63 -18.37
N PRO A 514 -11.45 17.58 -17.48
CA PRO A 514 -12.72 17.55 -16.72
C PRO A 514 -13.99 17.43 -17.59
N ASP A 515 -13.89 17.79 -18.88
CA ASP A 515 -14.96 17.66 -19.86
C ASP A 515 -15.01 16.29 -20.56
N GLY A 516 -14.07 15.39 -20.25
CA GLY A 516 -14.01 14.04 -20.80
C GLY A 516 -13.33 13.96 -22.17
N VAL A 517 -12.62 15.01 -22.59
CA VAL A 517 -11.88 15.03 -23.86
C VAL A 517 -10.46 14.51 -23.62
N ALA A 518 -9.98 13.61 -24.47
CA ALA A 518 -8.62 13.10 -24.38
C ALA A 518 -7.62 14.13 -24.95
N GLU A 519 -6.64 14.51 -24.13
CA GLU A 519 -5.56 15.42 -24.50
C GLU A 519 -4.18 14.74 -24.38
N PRO A 520 -3.16 15.19 -25.14
CA PRO A 520 -1.80 14.66 -25.01
C PRO A 520 -1.24 14.89 -23.59
N ALA A 521 -0.80 13.82 -22.93
CA ALA A 521 -0.24 13.84 -21.58
C ALA A 521 1.20 13.35 -21.59
N GLY A 522 1.45 12.04 -21.36
CA GLY A 522 2.77 11.45 -21.55
C GLY A 522 3.30 11.57 -22.98
N ALA A 523 2.39 11.69 -23.97
CA ALA A 523 2.71 12.10 -25.33
C ALA A 523 2.62 13.64 -25.50
N GLU A 524 3.54 14.22 -26.30
CA GLU A 524 3.43 15.61 -26.78
C GLU A 524 2.76 15.71 -28.15
N LYS A 525 2.97 14.69 -28.99
CA LYS A 525 2.48 14.68 -30.36
C LYS A 525 1.82 13.34 -30.68
N ILE A 526 0.69 13.40 -31.37
CA ILE A 526 -0.08 12.23 -31.79
C ILE A 526 -0.41 12.41 -33.27
N GLU A 527 0.03 11.47 -34.10
CA GLU A 527 -0.28 11.44 -35.53
C GLU A 527 -1.14 10.22 -35.85
N ILE A 528 -2.25 10.45 -36.56
CA ILE A 528 -3.20 9.40 -36.94
C ILE A 528 -3.17 9.26 -38.46
N SER A 529 -3.04 8.03 -38.97
CA SER A 529 -3.08 7.79 -40.41
C SER A 529 -4.45 8.12 -41.02
N PRO A 530 -4.54 8.42 -42.33
CA PRO A 530 -5.82 8.68 -43.01
C PRO A 530 -6.83 7.52 -42.88
N CYS A 531 -6.35 6.28 -42.75
CA CYS A 531 -7.21 5.12 -42.53
C CYS A 531 -7.64 4.94 -41.07
N GLY A 532 -7.21 5.80 -40.13
CA GLY A 532 -7.63 5.78 -38.73
C GLY A 532 -7.12 4.58 -37.91
N ARG A 533 -6.18 3.80 -38.46
CA ARG A 533 -5.69 2.54 -37.88
C ARG A 533 -4.28 2.60 -37.33
N ARG A 534 -3.46 3.57 -37.74
CA ARG A 534 -2.08 3.73 -37.27
C ARG A 534 -1.99 5.00 -36.44
N TYR A 535 -1.47 4.85 -35.23
CA TYR A 535 -1.23 5.94 -34.29
C TYR A 535 0.26 6.01 -34.00
N LEU A 536 0.84 7.19 -34.12
CA LEU A 536 2.22 7.46 -33.75
C LEU A 536 2.23 8.44 -32.58
N PHE A 537 2.74 7.99 -31.43
CA PHE A 537 2.87 8.79 -30.22
C PHE A 537 4.33 9.18 -30.03
N THR A 538 4.60 10.48 -30.05
CA THR A 538 5.89 11.03 -29.62
C THR A 538 5.78 11.42 -28.15
N LEU A 539 6.57 10.80 -27.29
CA LEU A 539 6.59 11.01 -25.86
C LEU A 539 7.28 12.31 -25.48
N ARG A 540 6.76 12.94 -24.43
CA ARG A 540 7.45 14.05 -23.74
C ARG A 540 8.65 13.51 -23.00
N LYS A 541 9.69 14.33 -22.87
CA LYS A 541 10.77 14.08 -21.91
C LYS A 541 10.25 14.31 -20.50
N HIS A 542 9.90 13.24 -19.81
CA HIS A 542 9.46 13.27 -18.42
C HIS A 542 10.07 12.14 -17.62
N LEU A 543 9.98 12.26 -16.29
CA LEU A 543 10.69 11.39 -15.36
C LEU A 543 9.72 10.60 -14.49
N TRP A 544 10.15 9.41 -14.12
CA TRP A 544 9.61 8.63 -13.01
C TRP A 544 9.98 9.29 -11.67
N SER A 545 9.30 8.89 -10.59
CA SER A 545 9.53 9.41 -9.24
C SER A 545 10.91 9.09 -8.66
N ASN A 546 11.65 8.15 -9.27
CA ASN A 546 13.05 7.85 -8.96
C ASN A 546 14.05 8.69 -9.78
N GLY A 547 13.57 9.58 -10.66
CA GLY A 547 14.39 10.42 -11.53
C GLY A 547 14.81 9.79 -12.86
N GLU A 548 14.44 8.53 -13.13
CA GLU A 548 14.69 7.89 -14.43
C GLU A 548 13.73 8.38 -15.52
N GLU A 549 14.13 8.29 -16.78
CA GLU A 549 13.29 8.73 -17.90
C GLU A 549 12.17 7.74 -18.22
N VAL A 550 11.01 8.28 -18.60
CA VAL A 550 9.92 7.49 -19.19
C VAL A 550 10.18 7.26 -20.69
N THR A 551 10.12 6.01 -21.14
CA THR A 551 10.43 5.61 -22.53
C THR A 551 9.28 4.88 -23.21
N ALA A 552 9.27 4.89 -24.55
CA ALA A 552 8.28 4.18 -25.37
C ALA A 552 8.33 2.66 -25.17
N SER A 553 9.52 2.10 -24.90
CA SER A 553 9.70 0.69 -24.58
C SER A 553 8.98 0.25 -23.30
N GLN A 554 8.82 1.15 -22.32
CA GLN A 554 8.06 0.85 -21.10
C GLN A 554 6.57 0.68 -21.41
N TYR A 555 5.99 1.55 -22.27
CA TYR A 555 4.61 1.38 -22.73
C TYR A 555 4.43 0.07 -23.52
N GLU A 556 5.30 -0.20 -24.51
CA GLU A 556 5.24 -1.42 -25.31
C GLU A 556 5.28 -2.68 -24.43
N ARG A 557 6.28 -2.77 -23.54
CA ARG A 557 6.45 -3.91 -22.62
C ARG A 557 5.25 -4.05 -21.70
N THR A 558 4.79 -2.96 -21.09
CA THR A 558 3.66 -2.97 -20.16
C THR A 558 2.38 -3.47 -20.84
N TRP A 559 2.09 -3.02 -22.07
CA TRP A 559 0.86 -3.43 -22.79
C TRP A 559 0.95 -4.88 -23.30
N LYS A 560 2.09 -5.29 -23.89
CA LYS A 560 2.29 -6.68 -24.32
C LYS A 560 2.18 -7.66 -23.14
N LYS A 561 2.74 -7.29 -22.00
CA LYS A 561 2.59 -8.06 -20.77
C LYS A 561 1.15 -8.10 -20.27
N ALA A 562 0.40 -7.01 -20.34
CA ALA A 562 -1.02 -7.00 -19.96
C ALA A 562 -1.82 -8.01 -20.79
N ILE A 563 -1.57 -8.05 -22.10
CA ILE A 563 -2.19 -8.98 -23.05
C ILE A 563 -1.89 -10.43 -22.65
N GLN A 564 -0.64 -10.74 -22.28
CA GLN A 564 -0.19 -12.10 -22.01
C GLN A 564 -0.36 -12.55 -20.54
N SER A 565 -0.54 -11.64 -19.59
CA SER A 565 -0.61 -11.95 -18.17
C SER A 565 -1.95 -12.63 -17.80
N VAL A 566 -1.90 -13.65 -16.94
CA VAL A 566 -3.10 -14.22 -16.30
C VAL A 566 -3.60 -13.36 -15.14
N SER A 567 -2.72 -12.52 -14.57
CA SER A 567 -3.07 -11.60 -13.48
C SER A 567 -3.70 -10.30 -13.98
N CYS A 568 -3.63 -10.03 -15.29
CA CYS A 568 -4.34 -8.90 -15.86
C CYS A 568 -5.84 -9.19 -15.83
N LEU A 569 -6.62 -8.34 -15.15
CA LEU A 569 -8.06 -8.56 -15.01
C LEU A 569 -8.83 -8.36 -16.32
N ARG A 570 -8.30 -7.54 -17.23
CA ARG A 570 -8.98 -7.15 -18.49
C ARG A 570 -8.01 -7.10 -19.68
N PRO A 571 -7.43 -8.23 -20.12
CA PRO A 571 -6.60 -8.25 -21.33
C PRO A 571 -7.42 -7.93 -22.58
N ASP A 572 -8.73 -8.11 -22.54
CA ASP A 572 -9.66 -7.89 -23.65
C ASP A 572 -9.71 -6.43 -24.13
N VAL A 573 -9.40 -5.45 -23.26
CA VAL A 573 -9.40 -4.04 -23.66
C VAL A 573 -8.28 -3.71 -24.64
N PHE A 574 -7.25 -4.56 -24.74
CA PHE A 574 -6.16 -4.41 -25.70
C PHE A 574 -6.46 -5.07 -27.05
N PHE A 575 -7.52 -5.86 -27.20
CA PHE A 575 -7.79 -6.66 -28.41
C PHE A 575 -8.19 -5.85 -29.65
N LEU A 576 -8.37 -4.53 -29.51
CA LEU A 576 -8.51 -3.63 -30.65
C LEU A 576 -7.15 -3.36 -31.34
N ILE A 577 -6.04 -3.62 -30.65
CA ILE A 577 -4.69 -3.54 -31.20
C ILE A 577 -4.49 -4.76 -32.09
N LYS A 578 -3.90 -4.51 -33.26
CA LYS A 578 -3.64 -5.53 -34.28
C LYS A 578 -2.94 -6.74 -33.66
N ASP A 579 -3.48 -7.93 -33.91
CA ASP A 579 -2.96 -9.23 -33.49
C ASP A 579 -2.87 -9.48 -31.97
N ALA A 580 -3.34 -8.56 -31.11
CA ALA A 580 -3.30 -8.72 -29.66
C ALA A 580 -4.14 -9.93 -29.17
N LYS A 581 -5.34 -10.13 -29.74
CA LYS A 581 -6.19 -11.29 -29.40
C LYS A 581 -5.55 -12.60 -29.85
N ASN A 582 -5.00 -12.63 -31.07
CA ASN A 582 -4.35 -13.81 -31.63
C ASN A 582 -3.11 -14.19 -30.80
N ALA A 583 -2.33 -13.20 -30.35
CA ALA A 583 -1.17 -13.43 -29.51
C ALA A 583 -1.55 -14.01 -28.14
N ARG A 584 -2.64 -13.52 -27.53
CA ARG A 584 -3.19 -14.11 -26.28
C ARG A 584 -3.63 -15.57 -26.46
N LEU A 585 -4.16 -15.90 -27.64
CA LEU A 585 -4.55 -17.27 -27.99
C LEU A 585 -3.35 -18.15 -28.40
N GLY A 586 -2.14 -17.60 -28.46
CA GLY A 586 -0.94 -18.32 -28.91
C GLY A 586 -0.90 -18.62 -30.41
N LEU A 587 -1.73 -17.93 -31.21
CA LEU A 587 -1.82 -18.13 -32.67
C LEU A 587 -0.74 -17.37 -33.45
N VAL A 588 -0.19 -16.30 -32.85
CA VAL A 588 0.90 -15.48 -33.39
C VAL A 588 1.87 -15.15 -32.26
N LYS A 589 3.09 -14.72 -32.59
CA LYS A 589 4.09 -14.37 -31.58
C LYS A 589 3.85 -12.99 -30.97
N GLU A 590 4.41 -12.73 -29.80
CA GLU A 590 4.28 -11.45 -29.11
C GLU A 590 4.83 -10.27 -29.93
N GLU A 591 5.86 -10.50 -30.75
CA GLU A 591 6.45 -9.49 -31.63
C GLU A 591 5.54 -9.08 -32.79
N GLU A 592 4.52 -9.89 -33.11
CA GLU A 592 3.55 -9.60 -34.17
C GLU A 592 2.41 -8.69 -33.68
N ILE A 593 2.26 -8.50 -32.36
CA ILE A 593 1.32 -7.54 -31.79
C ILE A 593 1.65 -6.15 -32.34
N GLY A 594 0.64 -5.43 -32.80
CA GLY A 594 0.74 -4.10 -33.42
C GLY A 594 1.16 -2.97 -32.47
N ILE A 595 2.15 -3.18 -31.61
CA ILE A 595 2.75 -2.19 -30.72
C ILE A 595 4.25 -2.27 -30.94
N LYS A 596 4.86 -1.16 -31.37
CA LYS A 596 6.27 -1.12 -31.71
C LYS A 596 6.91 0.18 -31.26
N THR A 597 7.98 0.07 -30.50
CA THR A 597 8.88 1.19 -30.21
C THR A 597 9.78 1.44 -31.43
N LEU A 598 9.69 2.62 -32.03
CA LEU A 598 10.55 3.00 -33.17
C LEU A 598 11.89 3.57 -32.69
N ASP A 599 11.86 4.31 -31.58
CA ASP A 599 13.01 4.86 -30.88
C ASP A 599 12.66 5.10 -29.40
N LYS A 600 13.58 5.68 -28.61
CA LYS A 600 13.39 5.88 -27.16
C LYS A 600 12.08 6.59 -26.78
N TYR A 601 11.57 7.48 -27.62
CA TYR A 601 10.40 8.32 -27.35
C TYR A 601 9.28 8.17 -28.38
N THR A 602 9.39 7.26 -29.35
CA THR A 602 8.35 7.09 -30.38
C THR A 602 7.71 5.71 -30.30
N LEU A 603 6.41 5.68 -30.00
CA LEU A 603 5.59 4.46 -29.96
C LEU A 603 4.62 4.44 -31.15
N GLU A 604 4.70 3.41 -31.98
CA GLU A 604 3.74 3.14 -33.04
C GLU A 604 2.72 2.07 -32.59
N VAL A 605 1.43 2.35 -32.80
CA VAL A 605 0.35 1.42 -32.50
C VAL A 605 -0.55 1.24 -33.72
N TRP A 606 -0.77 -0.01 -34.10
CA TRP A 606 -1.69 -0.42 -35.15
C TRP A 606 -2.94 -1.06 -34.58
N LEU A 607 -4.10 -0.63 -35.07
CA LEU A 607 -5.40 -1.16 -34.70
C LEU A 607 -5.92 -2.12 -35.78
N GLU A 608 -6.75 -3.08 -35.35
CA GLU A 608 -7.48 -3.98 -36.26
C GLU A 608 -8.43 -3.20 -37.18
N ILE A 609 -9.16 -2.26 -36.58
CA ILE A 609 -10.16 -1.41 -37.24
C ILE A 609 -10.00 0.04 -36.75
N PRO A 610 -10.47 1.03 -37.53
CA PRO A 610 -10.51 2.41 -37.06
C PRO A 610 -11.32 2.52 -35.76
N ALA A 611 -10.74 3.13 -34.73
CA ALA A 611 -11.40 3.34 -33.44
C ALA A 611 -11.22 4.80 -32.98
N PRO A 612 -12.15 5.72 -33.32
CA PRO A 612 -12.04 7.14 -32.96
C PRO A 612 -11.91 7.41 -31.44
N TYR A 613 -12.39 6.48 -30.61
CA TYR A 613 -12.29 6.54 -29.15
C TYR A 613 -10.95 6.02 -28.60
N PHE A 614 -9.99 5.59 -29.44
CA PHE A 614 -8.73 5.00 -28.98
C PHE A 614 -7.91 5.97 -28.10
N LEU A 615 -7.94 7.26 -28.39
CA LEU A 615 -7.28 8.26 -27.55
C LEU A 615 -7.90 8.33 -26.15
N GLN A 616 -9.22 8.24 -26.02
CA GLN A 616 -9.85 8.14 -24.70
C GLN A 616 -9.45 6.85 -23.99
N LEU A 617 -9.30 5.74 -24.72
CA LEU A 617 -8.95 4.47 -24.13
C LEU A 617 -7.52 4.46 -23.56
N VAL A 618 -6.54 5.05 -24.25
CA VAL A 618 -5.16 5.16 -23.73
C VAL A 618 -4.97 6.19 -22.61
N SER A 619 -6.06 6.87 -22.21
CA SER A 619 -6.13 7.67 -20.98
C SER A 619 -6.58 6.86 -19.75
N HIS A 620 -7.07 5.63 -19.97
CA HIS A 620 -7.52 4.74 -18.90
C HIS A 620 -6.32 4.10 -18.18
N PRO A 621 -6.35 3.93 -16.84
CA PRO A 621 -5.23 3.40 -16.07
C PRO A 621 -4.63 2.09 -16.58
N SER A 622 -5.45 1.19 -17.12
CA SER A 622 -4.96 -0.07 -17.70
C SER A 622 -3.91 0.11 -18.81
N PHE A 623 -3.86 1.27 -19.47
CA PHE A 623 -2.87 1.62 -20.50
C PHE A 623 -1.68 2.43 -19.97
N PHE A 624 -1.60 2.67 -18.66
CA PHE A 624 -0.48 3.41 -18.08
C PHE A 624 0.78 2.55 -18.06
N PRO A 625 1.96 3.15 -18.26
CA PRO A 625 3.22 2.42 -18.20
C PRO A 625 3.50 2.03 -16.74
N ILE A 626 4.23 0.93 -16.55
CA ILE A 626 4.68 0.48 -15.23
C ILE A 626 6.20 0.30 -15.29
N PHE A 627 6.90 0.86 -14.31
CA PHE A 627 8.35 0.78 -14.22
C PHE A 627 8.79 -0.64 -13.81
N GLU A 628 8.22 -1.16 -12.74
CA GLU A 628 8.54 -2.46 -12.16
C GLU A 628 7.91 -3.64 -12.91
N GLU A 629 8.58 -4.80 -12.86
CA GLU A 629 8.11 -6.01 -13.53
C GLU A 629 7.29 -6.94 -12.63
N SER A 630 7.22 -6.74 -11.33
CA SER A 630 6.46 -7.65 -10.45
C SER A 630 6.06 -6.97 -9.16
N GLY A 631 4.91 -7.37 -8.62
CA GLY A 631 4.41 -6.90 -7.34
C GLY A 631 3.69 -5.55 -7.41
N GLU A 632 3.57 -4.92 -6.23
CA GLU A 632 3.00 -3.59 -6.09
C GLU A 632 4.03 -2.53 -6.53
N PRO A 633 3.64 -1.58 -7.38
CA PRO A 633 4.53 -0.53 -7.83
C PRO A 633 4.80 0.50 -6.73
N TYR A 634 6.00 1.05 -6.72
CA TYR A 634 6.46 2.11 -5.81
C TYR A 634 7.16 3.26 -6.55
N ILE A 635 7.38 3.12 -7.86
CA ILE A 635 7.89 4.13 -8.78
C ILE A 635 6.76 4.58 -9.71
N PHE A 636 6.60 5.90 -9.83
CA PHE A 636 5.38 6.55 -10.30
C PHE A 636 5.70 7.65 -11.29
N ASN A 637 4.96 7.78 -12.40
CA ASN A 637 5.12 8.87 -13.37
C ASN A 637 3.97 9.89 -13.33
N GLY A 638 3.04 9.75 -12.39
CA GLY A 638 1.88 10.64 -12.26
C GLY A 638 2.10 11.86 -11.37
N PRO A 639 1.04 12.68 -11.16
CA PRO A 639 1.07 13.91 -10.37
C PRO A 639 1.48 13.75 -8.90
N PHE A 640 1.26 12.56 -8.33
CA PHE A 640 1.56 12.21 -6.95
C PHE A 640 2.40 10.93 -6.89
N SER A 641 3.04 10.70 -5.74
CA SER A 641 3.75 9.47 -5.41
C SER A 641 3.27 8.94 -4.07
N LEU A 642 3.32 7.62 -3.87
CA LEU A 642 2.97 7.01 -2.60
C LEU A 642 4.06 7.34 -1.56
N TYR A 643 3.67 8.01 -0.48
CA TYR A 643 4.56 8.28 0.65
C TYR A 643 4.45 7.20 1.73
N SER A 644 3.23 6.84 2.11
CA SER A 644 3.02 5.79 3.10
C SER A 644 1.73 5.02 2.82
N TRP A 645 1.76 3.72 3.09
CA TRP A 645 0.58 2.86 3.08
C TRP A 645 0.55 2.06 4.37
N LYS A 646 -0.31 2.46 5.30
CA LYS A 646 -0.61 1.72 6.52
C LYS A 646 -1.83 0.86 6.24
N LYS A 647 -1.60 -0.44 6.03
CA LYS A 647 -2.64 -1.42 5.68
C LYS A 647 -3.84 -1.32 6.64
N ASP A 648 -5.04 -1.39 6.07
CA ASP A 648 -6.33 -1.22 6.74
C ASP A 648 -6.55 0.11 7.51
N LEU A 649 -5.63 1.07 7.41
CA LEU A 649 -5.66 2.32 8.17
C LEU A 649 -5.66 3.56 7.27
N SER A 650 -4.63 3.73 6.44
CA SER A 650 -4.48 4.95 5.65
C SER A 650 -3.47 4.84 4.50
N LEU A 651 -3.65 5.69 3.50
CA LEU A 651 -2.66 5.97 2.46
C LEU A 651 -2.36 7.48 2.45
N LEU A 652 -1.08 7.82 2.29
CA LEU A 652 -0.65 9.20 2.08
C LEU A 652 0.05 9.30 0.73
N LEU A 653 -0.54 10.10 -0.16
CA LEU A 653 0.05 10.47 -1.44
C LEU A 653 0.63 11.87 -1.32
N ILE A 654 1.83 12.09 -1.84
CA ILE A 654 2.48 13.42 -1.87
C ILE A 654 2.73 13.86 -3.30
N LYS A 655 2.72 15.18 -3.54
CA LYS A 655 3.02 15.77 -4.85
C LYS A 655 4.35 15.21 -5.39
N ASN A 656 4.33 14.68 -6.61
CA ASN A 656 5.52 14.14 -7.26
C ASN A 656 6.35 15.30 -7.86
N PRO A 657 7.55 15.60 -7.35
CA PRO A 657 8.35 16.71 -7.86
C PRO A 657 8.94 16.45 -9.26
N TYR A 658 8.96 15.18 -9.71
CA TYR A 658 9.48 14.79 -11.02
C TYR A 658 8.41 14.78 -12.12
N TYR A 659 7.15 15.01 -11.76
CA TYR A 659 6.06 15.07 -12.72
C TYR A 659 6.23 16.28 -13.66
N TRP A 660 6.11 16.05 -14.97
CA TRP A 660 6.41 17.09 -15.98
C TRP A 660 5.50 18.32 -15.88
N ASP A 661 4.27 18.14 -15.40
CA ASP A 661 3.26 19.18 -15.24
C ASP A 661 3.00 19.54 -13.76
N VAL A 662 4.05 19.41 -12.93
CA VAL A 662 3.96 19.68 -11.47
C VAL A 662 3.47 21.09 -11.15
N GLY A 663 3.71 22.08 -12.01
CA GLY A 663 3.25 23.47 -11.83
C GLY A 663 1.72 23.63 -11.81
N ASN A 664 1.00 22.72 -12.45
CA ASN A 664 -0.46 22.71 -12.45
C ASN A 664 -1.06 21.93 -11.28
N VAL A 665 -0.27 21.11 -10.57
CA VAL A 665 -0.71 20.37 -9.38
C VAL A 665 -0.74 21.33 -8.18
N LYS A 666 -1.93 21.62 -7.65
CA LYS A 666 -2.08 22.57 -6.53
C LYS A 666 -1.97 21.89 -5.16
N LEU A 667 -2.62 20.75 -4.97
CA LEU A 667 -2.53 19.97 -3.73
C LEU A 667 -1.10 19.53 -3.43
N ASP A 668 -0.69 19.59 -2.17
CA ASP A 668 0.60 19.06 -1.71
C ASP A 668 0.56 17.55 -1.45
N GLY A 669 -0.64 17.02 -1.23
CA GLY A 669 -0.87 15.61 -1.02
C GLY A 669 -2.34 15.27 -0.86
N VAL A 670 -2.61 13.97 -0.75
CA VAL A 670 -3.93 13.40 -0.50
C VAL A 670 -3.79 12.38 0.62
N GLU A 671 -4.50 12.60 1.72
CA GLU A 671 -4.60 11.68 2.84
C GLU A 671 -5.89 10.89 2.73
N ILE A 672 -5.76 9.57 2.69
CA ILE A 672 -6.86 8.64 2.47
C ILE A 672 -6.99 7.83 3.75
N SER A 673 -8.07 8.03 4.49
CA SER A 673 -8.32 7.34 5.76
C SER A 673 -9.35 6.24 5.59
N VAL A 674 -9.07 5.04 6.11
CA VAL A 674 -10.01 3.92 6.06
C VAL A 674 -11.03 4.03 7.19
N ILE A 675 -12.29 4.37 6.88
CA ILE A 675 -13.36 4.55 7.87
C ILE A 675 -14.62 3.79 7.45
N ARG A 676 -14.83 2.64 8.10
CA ARG A 676 -15.91 1.67 7.80
C ARG A 676 -17.31 2.17 8.13
N ASP A 677 -17.45 2.88 9.25
CA ASP A 677 -18.74 3.43 9.64
C ASP A 677 -19.00 4.77 8.92
N PRO A 678 -19.99 4.82 8.00
CA PRO A 678 -20.29 6.04 7.26
C PRO A 678 -20.82 7.17 8.16
N TYR A 679 -21.43 6.87 9.31
CA TYR A 679 -21.87 7.90 10.25
C TYR A 679 -20.69 8.53 11.00
N LEU A 680 -19.69 7.73 11.36
CA LEU A 680 -18.42 8.24 11.91
C LEU A 680 -17.67 9.08 10.87
N ALA A 681 -17.64 8.66 9.61
CA ALA A 681 -17.05 9.45 8.54
C ALA A 681 -17.78 10.79 8.35
N PHE A 682 -19.12 10.79 8.43
CA PHE A 682 -19.91 12.01 8.43
C PHE A 682 -19.59 12.92 9.63
N GLU A 683 -19.50 12.37 10.84
CA GLU A 683 -19.12 13.14 12.04
C GLU A 683 -17.74 13.80 11.89
N LYS A 684 -16.75 13.05 11.38
CA LYS A 684 -15.39 13.55 11.11
C LYS A 684 -15.38 14.63 10.04
N PHE A 685 -16.18 14.46 8.99
CA PHE A 685 -16.40 15.49 7.98
C PHE A 685 -16.97 16.76 8.60
N GLU A 686 -18.02 16.67 9.43
CA GLU A 686 -18.58 17.85 10.11
C GLU A 686 -17.51 18.56 10.97
N LYS A 687 -16.68 17.80 11.69
CA LYS A 687 -15.55 18.30 12.51
C LYS A 687 -14.37 18.88 11.72
N GLY A 688 -14.35 18.76 10.40
CA GLY A 688 -13.24 19.25 9.56
C GLY A 688 -12.01 18.33 9.55
N GLU A 689 -12.15 17.10 10.03
CA GLU A 689 -11.11 16.07 9.96
C GLU A 689 -11.08 15.39 8.58
N LEU A 690 -12.15 15.51 7.80
CA LEU A 690 -12.25 15.08 6.41
C LEU A 690 -12.79 16.21 5.53
N ASP A 691 -12.27 16.30 4.30
CA ASP A 691 -12.67 17.29 3.31
C ASP A 691 -13.67 16.72 2.29
N TRP A 692 -13.69 15.39 2.11
CA TRP A 692 -14.58 14.69 1.17
C TRP A 692 -15.02 13.33 1.72
N ILE A 693 -16.33 13.11 1.77
CA ILE A 693 -16.98 11.80 1.98
C ILE A 693 -18.03 11.49 0.91
N GLY A 694 -18.34 10.22 0.71
CA GLY A 694 -19.21 9.72 -0.38
C GLY A 694 -18.43 9.30 -1.62
N GLY A 695 -19.13 9.15 -2.74
CA GLY A 695 -18.55 8.55 -3.95
C GLY A 695 -17.41 9.40 -4.52
N PRO A 696 -16.40 8.78 -5.18
CA PRO A 696 -16.31 7.36 -5.51
C PRO A 696 -15.69 6.48 -4.42
N PHE A 697 -15.18 7.06 -3.32
CA PHE A 697 -14.34 6.34 -2.34
C PHE A 697 -15.13 5.68 -1.20
N SER A 698 -16.35 6.17 -0.94
CA SER A 698 -17.27 5.65 0.08
C SER A 698 -18.72 5.82 -0.37
N THR A 699 -19.67 5.21 0.34
CA THR A 699 -21.10 5.40 0.11
C THR A 699 -21.73 6.19 1.25
N LEU A 700 -22.74 7.01 0.92
CA LEU A 700 -23.55 7.70 1.91
C LEU A 700 -24.83 6.89 2.16
N PRO A 701 -25.17 6.57 3.43
CA PRO A 701 -26.45 5.98 3.80
C PRO A 701 -27.62 6.83 3.29
N ILE A 702 -28.70 6.16 2.87
CA ILE A 702 -29.92 6.82 2.36
C ILE A 702 -30.50 7.80 3.40
N SER A 703 -30.40 7.48 4.68
CA SER A 703 -30.80 8.37 5.79
C SER A 703 -30.03 9.69 5.78
N LEU A 704 -28.71 9.66 5.58
CA LEU A 704 -27.88 10.87 5.48
C LEU A 704 -28.15 11.63 4.20
N ILE A 705 -28.34 10.92 3.08
CA ILE A 705 -28.73 11.52 1.79
C ILE A 705 -30.04 12.29 1.94
N LYS A 706 -31.08 11.68 2.52
CA LYS A 706 -32.39 12.32 2.74
C LYS A 706 -32.29 13.52 3.68
N LYS A 707 -31.55 13.40 4.77
CA LYS A 707 -31.41 14.45 5.79
C LYS A 707 -30.60 15.65 5.31
N HIS A 708 -29.61 15.44 4.45
CA HIS A 708 -28.65 16.47 4.02
C HIS A 708 -28.70 16.75 2.51
N LYS A 709 -29.85 16.51 1.88
CA LYS A 709 -30.05 16.62 0.42
C LYS A 709 -29.57 17.96 -0.16
N ASP A 710 -29.74 19.06 0.59
CA ASP A 710 -29.41 20.42 0.14
C ASP A 710 -27.89 20.70 0.15
N ARG A 711 -27.10 19.84 0.79
CA ARG A 711 -25.63 19.93 0.86
C ARG A 711 -24.93 18.97 -0.10
N LEU A 712 -25.67 18.03 -0.69
CA LEU A 712 -25.11 17.01 -1.57
C LEU A 712 -24.61 17.63 -2.86
N LYS A 713 -23.43 17.18 -3.29
CA LYS A 713 -22.94 17.38 -4.65
C LYS A 713 -23.06 16.07 -5.40
N PHE A 714 -23.28 16.20 -6.71
CA PHE A 714 -23.48 15.08 -7.62
C PHE A 714 -22.39 15.10 -8.69
N SER A 715 -21.87 13.94 -9.05
CA SER A 715 -20.99 13.81 -10.22
C SER A 715 -21.77 13.99 -11.53
N LYS A 716 -21.07 14.09 -12.67
CA LYS A 716 -21.66 13.76 -13.98
C LYS A 716 -22.13 12.29 -14.00
N ASN A 717 -22.86 11.84 -15.03
CA ASN A 717 -23.35 10.47 -15.07
C ASN A 717 -22.18 9.49 -15.16
N VAL A 718 -22.09 8.57 -14.20
CA VAL A 718 -20.99 7.59 -14.07
C VAL A 718 -21.38 6.19 -14.49
N GLY A 719 -22.62 5.99 -14.96
CA GLY A 719 -23.13 4.69 -15.36
C GLY A 719 -24.64 4.67 -15.55
N ILE A 720 -25.17 3.47 -15.73
CA ILE A 720 -26.61 3.25 -15.89
C ILE A 720 -27.06 2.00 -15.13
N SER A 721 -28.26 2.07 -14.58
CA SER A 721 -28.96 0.96 -13.95
C SER A 721 -30.12 0.50 -14.84
N TRP A 722 -30.25 -0.81 -15.00
CA TRP A 722 -31.33 -1.44 -15.78
C TRP A 722 -31.73 -2.79 -15.18
N LEU A 723 -32.86 -3.32 -15.62
CA LEU A 723 -33.30 -4.67 -15.32
C LEU A 723 -33.02 -5.58 -16.51
N TYR A 724 -32.27 -6.66 -16.33
CA TYR A 724 -32.22 -7.74 -17.31
C TYR A 724 -33.51 -8.55 -17.26
N CYS A 725 -34.08 -8.86 -18.43
CA CYS A 725 -35.20 -9.79 -18.55
C CYS A 725 -34.72 -11.13 -19.12
N ASN A 726 -35.12 -12.23 -18.50
CA ASN A 726 -34.86 -13.55 -19.06
C ASN A 726 -35.85 -13.86 -20.19
N LEU A 727 -35.38 -13.74 -21.43
CA LEU A 727 -36.21 -13.87 -22.63
C LEU A 727 -36.70 -15.30 -22.91
N GLN A 728 -36.24 -16.29 -22.15
CA GLN A 728 -36.68 -17.68 -22.26
C GLN A 728 -37.83 -18.03 -21.30
N ARG A 729 -38.17 -17.15 -20.36
CA ARG A 729 -39.22 -17.38 -19.36
C ARG A 729 -40.47 -16.55 -19.66
N PRO A 730 -41.63 -17.17 -19.93
CA PRO A 730 -42.89 -16.46 -19.99
C PRO A 730 -43.20 -15.70 -18.68
N PRO A 731 -43.79 -14.49 -18.74
CA PRO A 731 -44.23 -13.77 -19.94
C PRO A 731 -43.13 -12.89 -20.58
N LEU A 732 -41.91 -12.91 -20.04
CA LEU A 732 -40.81 -12.03 -20.46
C LEU A 732 -40.22 -12.39 -21.83
N ASN A 733 -40.65 -13.47 -22.47
CA ASN A 733 -40.35 -13.77 -23.87
C ASN A 733 -41.10 -12.84 -24.84
N SER A 734 -42.24 -12.24 -24.44
CA SER A 734 -42.95 -11.23 -25.25
C SER A 734 -42.29 -9.85 -25.15
N ALA A 735 -41.95 -9.25 -26.29
CA ALA A 735 -41.41 -7.89 -26.34
C ALA A 735 -42.44 -6.85 -25.85
N LYS A 736 -43.72 -7.05 -26.14
CA LYS A 736 -44.81 -6.16 -25.71
C LYS A 736 -44.94 -6.12 -24.19
N VAL A 737 -44.80 -7.28 -23.53
CA VAL A 737 -44.77 -7.36 -22.06
C VAL A 737 -43.61 -6.55 -21.50
N ARG A 738 -42.39 -6.71 -22.03
CA ARG A 738 -41.21 -5.96 -21.56
C ARG A 738 -41.36 -4.45 -21.79
N GLN A 739 -41.86 -4.05 -22.96
CA GLN A 739 -42.19 -2.65 -23.28
C GLN A 739 -43.21 -2.08 -22.29
N ALA A 740 -44.30 -2.79 -22.04
CA ALA A 740 -45.31 -2.36 -21.07
C ALA A 740 -44.74 -2.17 -19.66
N LEU A 741 -43.96 -3.14 -19.18
CA LEU A 741 -43.29 -3.04 -17.88
C LEU A 741 -42.41 -1.79 -17.81
N SER A 742 -41.63 -1.50 -18.85
CA SER A 742 -40.80 -0.29 -18.92
C SER A 742 -41.60 1.01 -19.01
N PHE A 743 -42.65 1.05 -19.82
CA PHE A 743 -43.43 2.27 -20.07
C PHE A 743 -44.28 2.66 -18.85
N SER A 744 -44.60 1.68 -17.99
CA SER A 744 -45.34 1.93 -16.74
C SER A 744 -44.50 2.53 -15.61
N LEU A 745 -43.16 2.52 -15.73
CA LEU A 745 -42.28 3.03 -14.68
C LEU A 745 -42.27 4.56 -14.64
N ASP A 746 -42.69 5.10 -13.50
CA ASP A 746 -42.49 6.49 -13.10
C ASP A 746 -41.04 6.64 -12.56
N ARG A 747 -40.13 6.89 -13.49
CA ARG A 747 -38.68 6.99 -13.21
C ARG A 747 -38.35 8.29 -12.49
N GLU A 748 -39.11 9.34 -12.78
CA GLU A 748 -39.03 10.64 -12.14
C GLU A 748 -39.31 10.49 -10.65
N LYS A 749 -40.39 9.80 -10.26
CA LYS A 749 -40.70 9.50 -8.87
C LYS A 749 -39.61 8.64 -8.21
N ILE A 750 -39.15 7.59 -8.90
CA ILE A 750 -38.04 6.74 -8.39
C ILE A 750 -36.82 7.60 -8.06
N CYS A 751 -36.41 8.51 -8.95
CA CYS A 751 -35.21 9.32 -8.76
C CYS A 751 -35.39 10.48 -7.76
N GLN A 752 -36.60 11.01 -7.59
CA GLN A 752 -36.86 12.13 -6.70
C GLN A 752 -37.16 11.70 -5.25
N GLU A 753 -37.87 10.59 -5.06
CA GLU A 753 -38.36 10.17 -3.74
C GLU A 753 -37.58 8.99 -3.15
N THR A 754 -37.14 8.07 -4.01
CA THR A 754 -36.50 6.82 -3.59
C THR A 754 -34.98 6.92 -3.68
N LEU A 755 -34.46 7.30 -4.86
CA LEU A 755 -33.04 7.35 -5.19
C LEU A 755 -32.58 8.79 -5.43
N ILE A 756 -32.63 9.62 -4.38
CA ILE A 756 -32.37 11.06 -4.45
C ILE A 756 -31.08 11.36 -5.23
N GLY A 757 -31.24 12.14 -6.31
CA GLY A 757 -30.15 12.66 -7.13
C GLY A 757 -29.57 11.66 -8.13
N GLN A 758 -30.32 10.61 -8.46
CA GLN A 758 -30.12 9.85 -9.70
C GLN A 758 -30.90 10.52 -10.84
N ILE A 759 -30.58 10.18 -12.11
CA ILE A 759 -31.26 10.78 -13.28
C ILE A 759 -32.18 9.74 -13.93
N PRO A 760 -33.48 10.01 -14.12
CA PRO A 760 -34.38 9.07 -14.81
C PRO A 760 -33.85 8.79 -16.22
N CYS A 761 -33.83 7.51 -16.63
CA CYS A 761 -33.29 7.15 -17.94
C CYS A 761 -34.21 6.17 -18.68
N LYS A 762 -34.53 6.52 -19.93
CA LYS A 762 -35.36 5.75 -20.85
C LYS A 762 -34.55 4.99 -21.90
N THR A 763 -33.25 5.29 -22.00
CA THR A 763 -32.31 4.73 -22.99
C THR A 763 -31.35 3.76 -22.29
N ILE A 764 -30.64 2.91 -23.03
CA ILE A 764 -29.59 2.06 -22.43
C ILE A 764 -28.25 2.80 -22.29
N LEU A 765 -28.18 4.03 -22.77
CA LEU A 765 -27.05 4.94 -22.65
C LEU A 765 -27.32 5.99 -21.55
N PRO A 766 -26.32 6.33 -20.72
CA PRO A 766 -26.40 7.50 -19.86
C PRO A 766 -26.66 8.79 -20.66
N PRO A 767 -27.37 9.79 -20.11
CA PRO A 767 -27.71 11.03 -20.80
C PRO A 767 -26.52 11.73 -21.48
N ASP A 768 -25.36 11.77 -20.83
CA ASP A 768 -24.14 12.44 -21.33
C ASP A 768 -23.59 11.83 -22.63
N ILE A 769 -23.98 10.59 -22.96
CA ILE A 769 -23.56 9.89 -24.19
C ILE A 769 -24.75 9.34 -24.98
N SER A 770 -25.98 9.76 -24.67
CA SER A 770 -27.18 9.31 -25.39
C SER A 770 -27.16 9.77 -26.84
N LEU A 771 -27.61 8.91 -27.75
CA LEU A 771 -27.73 9.21 -29.18
C LEU A 771 -29.15 9.58 -29.61
N MET A 772 -30.11 9.46 -28.69
CA MET A 772 -31.54 9.69 -28.92
C MET A 772 -32.04 10.84 -28.04
N ARG A 773 -33.02 11.58 -28.56
CA ARG A 773 -33.78 12.54 -27.75
C ARG A 773 -34.87 11.82 -26.99
N GLU A 774 -35.27 12.32 -25.83
CA GLU A 774 -36.31 11.66 -25.04
C GLU A 774 -37.65 11.55 -25.77
N GLU A 775 -38.00 12.50 -26.63
CA GLU A 775 -39.25 12.48 -27.39
C GLU A 775 -39.26 11.40 -28.49
N ASP A 776 -38.08 10.94 -28.91
CA ASP A 776 -37.93 9.83 -29.87
C ASP A 776 -38.15 8.46 -29.19
N ILE A 777 -38.22 8.42 -27.86
CA ILE A 777 -38.21 7.20 -27.07
C ILE A 777 -39.61 6.94 -26.52
N PHE A 778 -40.20 5.87 -27.04
CA PHE A 778 -41.54 5.35 -26.72
C PHE A 778 -42.69 6.09 -27.41
N PRO A 779 -43.38 5.47 -28.39
CA PRO A 779 -44.63 6.01 -28.89
C PRO A 779 -45.66 6.03 -27.75
N PRO A 780 -46.61 6.99 -27.71
CA PRO A 780 -47.64 7.06 -26.68
C PRO A 780 -48.58 5.87 -26.83
N LYS A 781 -48.26 4.78 -26.13
CA LYS A 781 -49.08 3.58 -26.02
C LYS A 781 -49.42 3.35 -24.56
N ASP A 782 -50.67 3.01 -24.29
CA ASP A 782 -51.09 2.61 -22.96
C ASP A 782 -50.33 1.34 -22.52
N PRO A 783 -49.50 1.40 -21.46
CA PRO A 783 -48.75 0.24 -20.98
C PRO A 783 -49.65 -0.94 -20.62
N VAL A 784 -50.86 -0.68 -20.12
CA VAL A 784 -51.80 -1.73 -19.69
C VAL A 784 -52.32 -2.51 -20.89
N ALA A 785 -52.77 -1.79 -21.93
CA ALA A 785 -53.21 -2.40 -23.18
C ALA A 785 -52.08 -3.21 -23.86
N LEU A 786 -50.86 -2.67 -23.85
CA LEU A 786 -49.69 -3.35 -24.43
C LEU A 786 -49.32 -4.62 -23.66
N PHE A 787 -49.44 -4.60 -22.33
CA PHE A 787 -49.21 -5.77 -21.48
C PHE A 787 -50.21 -6.87 -21.82
N ASP A 788 -51.50 -6.54 -21.86
CA ASP A 788 -52.58 -7.49 -22.18
C ASP A 788 -52.46 -8.06 -23.59
N GLU A 789 -52.07 -7.23 -24.56
CA GLU A 789 -51.79 -7.68 -25.93
C GLU A 789 -50.63 -8.69 -25.95
N GLY A 790 -49.55 -8.41 -25.21
CA GLY A 790 -48.42 -9.32 -25.08
C GLY A 790 -48.77 -10.65 -24.40
N LEU A 791 -49.64 -10.64 -23.38
CA LEU A 791 -50.14 -11.87 -22.76
C LEU A 791 -51.03 -12.66 -23.71
N LYS A 792 -51.89 -11.97 -24.47
CA LYS A 792 -52.76 -12.60 -25.46
C LYS A 792 -51.96 -13.31 -26.56
N GLU A 793 -50.85 -12.71 -27.02
CA GLU A 793 -49.91 -13.36 -27.96
C GLU A 793 -49.31 -14.65 -27.41
N LEU A 794 -49.13 -14.73 -26.09
CA LEU A 794 -48.63 -15.92 -25.40
C LEU A 794 -49.74 -16.92 -25.03
N GLY A 795 -51.01 -16.61 -25.34
CA GLY A 795 -52.15 -17.42 -24.92
C GLY A 795 -52.39 -17.43 -23.41
N MET A 796 -51.93 -16.38 -22.70
CA MET A 796 -52.05 -16.25 -21.25
C MET A 796 -53.01 -15.12 -20.87
N THR A 797 -53.60 -15.21 -19.68
CA THR A 797 -54.27 -14.09 -19.01
C THR A 797 -53.48 -13.66 -17.78
N ARG A 798 -53.82 -12.50 -17.18
CA ARG A 798 -53.18 -12.05 -15.94
C ARG A 798 -53.32 -13.05 -14.78
N LYS A 799 -54.38 -13.87 -14.77
CA LYS A 799 -54.61 -14.90 -13.75
C LYS A 799 -53.69 -16.12 -13.90
N ASP A 800 -53.19 -16.35 -15.11
CA ASP A 800 -52.30 -17.46 -15.43
C ASP A 800 -50.82 -17.10 -15.17
N LEU A 801 -50.54 -15.85 -14.79
CA LEU A 801 -49.19 -15.38 -14.56
C LEU A 801 -48.64 -15.88 -13.21
N PRO A 802 -47.48 -16.56 -13.21
CA PRO A 802 -46.73 -16.73 -11.98
C PRO A 802 -46.19 -15.38 -11.49
N PRO A 803 -45.82 -15.25 -10.21
CA PRO A 803 -45.17 -14.04 -9.72
C PRO A 803 -43.92 -13.70 -10.54
N LEU A 804 -43.75 -12.41 -10.86
CA LEU A 804 -42.50 -11.93 -11.45
C LEU A 804 -41.46 -11.79 -10.33
N HIS A 805 -40.33 -12.48 -10.45
CA HIS A 805 -39.26 -12.43 -9.46
C HIS A 805 -38.17 -11.45 -9.91
N ILE A 806 -37.86 -10.46 -9.08
CA ILE A 806 -36.76 -9.51 -9.28
C ILE A 806 -35.67 -9.85 -8.27
N CYS A 807 -34.53 -10.36 -8.75
CA CYS A 807 -33.35 -10.52 -7.92
C CYS A 807 -32.42 -9.31 -8.01
N HIS A 808 -31.73 -9.01 -6.90
CA HIS A 808 -30.70 -7.99 -6.84
C HIS A 808 -29.59 -8.39 -5.87
N SER A 809 -28.45 -7.70 -5.94
CA SER A 809 -27.39 -7.83 -4.94
C SER A 809 -27.49 -6.73 -3.88
N HIS A 810 -26.68 -6.84 -2.82
CA HIS A 810 -26.67 -5.98 -1.62
C HIS A 810 -26.17 -4.53 -1.84
N ILE A 811 -26.13 -4.04 -3.07
CA ILE A 811 -25.63 -2.69 -3.38
C ILE A 811 -26.62 -1.65 -2.85
N THR A 812 -26.09 -0.58 -2.24
CA THR A 812 -26.88 0.53 -1.69
C THR A 812 -27.89 1.07 -2.71
N GLY A 813 -29.15 1.20 -2.30
CA GLY A 813 -30.24 1.71 -3.15
C GLY A 813 -30.93 0.67 -4.03
N GLN A 814 -30.34 -0.53 -4.24
CA GLN A 814 -30.97 -1.54 -5.10
C GLN A 814 -32.25 -2.11 -4.50
N LYS A 815 -32.28 -2.33 -3.18
CA LYS A 815 -33.47 -2.80 -2.47
C LYS A 815 -34.62 -1.80 -2.62
N GLU A 816 -34.35 -0.53 -2.35
CA GLU A 816 -35.33 0.54 -2.46
C GLU A 816 -35.85 0.70 -3.90
N LEU A 817 -34.96 0.55 -4.90
CA LEU A 817 -35.33 0.55 -6.31
C LEU A 817 -36.31 -0.58 -6.65
N VAL A 818 -35.98 -1.83 -6.31
CA VAL A 818 -36.81 -2.97 -6.71
C VAL A 818 -38.15 -3.01 -5.99
N GLU A 819 -38.20 -2.54 -4.73
CA GLU A 819 -39.46 -2.41 -3.98
C GLU A 819 -40.39 -1.34 -4.59
N GLU A 820 -39.85 -0.21 -5.03
CA GLU A 820 -40.66 0.81 -5.70
C GLU A 820 -41.14 0.35 -7.09
N ILE A 821 -40.28 -0.35 -7.84
CA ILE A 821 -40.67 -0.97 -9.13
C ILE A 821 -41.77 -2.01 -8.91
N LYS A 822 -41.62 -2.88 -7.91
CA LYS A 822 -42.65 -3.83 -7.48
C LYS A 822 -43.96 -3.11 -7.23
N ARG A 823 -43.96 -2.07 -6.38
CA ARG A 823 -45.15 -1.29 -6.04
C ARG A 823 -45.86 -0.74 -7.28
N GLN A 824 -45.10 -0.12 -8.20
CA GLN A 824 -45.67 0.47 -9.42
C GLN A 824 -46.26 -0.59 -10.36
N TRP A 825 -45.59 -1.74 -10.53
CA TRP A 825 -46.09 -2.83 -11.38
C TRP A 825 -47.30 -3.55 -10.79
N GLU A 826 -47.32 -3.82 -9.49
CA GLU A 826 -48.47 -4.42 -8.81
C GLU A 826 -49.69 -3.49 -8.88
N GLU A 827 -49.51 -2.19 -8.62
CA GLU A 827 -50.57 -1.17 -8.73
C GLU A 827 -51.11 -1.06 -10.16
N ARG A 828 -50.22 -1.02 -11.17
CA ARG A 828 -50.61 -0.78 -12.56
C ARG A 828 -51.23 -2.00 -13.24
N PHE A 829 -50.64 -3.18 -13.04
CA PHE A 829 -51.02 -4.39 -13.79
C PHE A 829 -51.83 -5.38 -12.97
N GLN A 830 -51.96 -5.18 -11.64
CA GLN A 830 -52.66 -6.12 -10.75
C GLN A 830 -52.07 -7.54 -10.84
N ILE A 831 -50.74 -7.64 -10.89
CA ILE A 831 -49.96 -8.89 -10.90
C ILE A 831 -49.22 -9.06 -9.56
N SER A 832 -48.63 -10.23 -9.31
CA SER A 832 -47.76 -10.45 -8.16
C SER A 832 -46.28 -10.25 -8.54
N VAL A 833 -45.54 -9.49 -7.73
CA VAL A 833 -44.10 -9.28 -7.89
C VAL A 833 -43.37 -9.62 -6.59
N LEU A 834 -42.34 -10.46 -6.70
CA LEU A 834 -41.49 -10.87 -5.58
C LEU A 834 -40.08 -10.33 -5.77
N THR A 835 -39.47 -9.87 -4.69
CA THR A 835 -38.10 -9.35 -4.66
C THR A 835 -37.21 -10.28 -3.85
N GLU A 836 -35.98 -10.48 -4.30
CA GLU A 836 -35.02 -11.33 -3.61
C GLU A 836 -33.63 -10.70 -3.62
N GLU A 837 -33.09 -10.48 -2.42
CA GLU A 837 -31.70 -10.05 -2.25
C GLU A 837 -30.77 -11.27 -2.20
N GLN A 838 -29.71 -11.27 -3.02
CA GLN A 838 -28.75 -12.36 -3.13
C GLN A 838 -27.31 -11.89 -2.83
N PRO A 839 -26.47 -12.72 -2.18
CA PRO A 839 -25.04 -12.47 -2.10
C PRO A 839 -24.41 -12.37 -3.50
N TRP A 840 -23.40 -11.51 -3.67
CA TRP A 840 -22.82 -11.19 -4.99
C TRP A 840 -22.39 -12.42 -5.80
N ASN A 841 -21.72 -13.38 -5.17
CA ASN A 841 -21.24 -14.58 -5.87
C ASN A 841 -22.40 -15.44 -6.40
N THR A 842 -23.46 -15.60 -5.62
CA THR A 842 -24.68 -16.31 -6.03
C THR A 842 -25.39 -15.55 -7.14
N PHE A 843 -25.57 -14.24 -6.96
CA PHE A 843 -26.19 -13.36 -7.95
C PHE A 843 -25.45 -13.40 -9.30
N SER A 844 -24.12 -13.28 -9.28
CA SER A 844 -23.29 -13.36 -10.49
C SER A 844 -23.39 -14.73 -11.18
N GLN A 845 -23.35 -15.82 -10.43
CA GLN A 845 -23.51 -17.17 -10.99
C GLN A 845 -24.90 -17.36 -11.62
N ASN A 846 -25.94 -16.79 -11.01
CA ASN A 846 -27.29 -16.85 -11.55
C ASN A 846 -27.41 -16.02 -12.84
N LEU A 847 -26.76 -14.86 -12.93
CA LEU A 847 -26.66 -14.09 -14.17
C LEU A 847 -25.98 -14.89 -15.28
N ASP A 848 -24.83 -15.52 -14.99
CA ASP A 848 -24.06 -16.31 -15.95
C ASP A 848 -24.85 -17.52 -16.46
N LYS A 849 -25.56 -18.22 -15.56
CA LYS A 849 -26.42 -19.37 -15.89
C LYS A 849 -27.78 -18.96 -16.45
N ARG A 850 -28.12 -17.67 -16.44
CA ARG A 850 -29.45 -17.12 -16.76
C ARG A 850 -30.57 -17.71 -15.91
N ASP A 851 -30.27 -18.00 -14.66
CA ASP A 851 -31.22 -18.53 -13.69
C ASP A 851 -31.87 -17.40 -12.89
N PHE A 852 -32.69 -16.60 -13.58
CA PHE A 852 -33.46 -15.49 -13.01
C PHE A 852 -34.70 -15.21 -13.87
N HIS A 853 -35.69 -14.49 -13.33
CA HIS A 853 -36.77 -13.88 -14.13
C HIS A 853 -36.34 -12.49 -14.57
N ILE A 854 -36.13 -11.62 -13.58
CA ILE A 854 -35.65 -10.25 -13.76
C ILE A 854 -34.48 -10.05 -12.80
N ALA A 855 -33.40 -9.44 -13.27
CA ALA A 855 -32.25 -9.13 -12.44
C ALA A 855 -31.90 -7.64 -12.51
N SER A 856 -31.86 -6.97 -11.37
CA SER A 856 -31.47 -5.55 -11.29
C SER A 856 -29.95 -5.41 -11.32
N CYS A 857 -29.43 -4.67 -12.30
CA CYS A 857 -28.01 -4.52 -12.53
C CYS A 857 -27.65 -3.06 -12.78
N TYR A 858 -26.44 -2.69 -12.37
CA TYR A 858 -25.83 -1.42 -12.69
C TYR A 858 -24.55 -1.65 -13.50
N ARG A 859 -24.19 -0.69 -14.33
CA ARG A 859 -22.98 -0.76 -15.15
C ARG A 859 -22.26 0.58 -15.20
N HIS A 860 -21.01 0.56 -14.74
CA HIS A 860 -20.05 1.63 -14.95
C HIS A 860 -19.34 1.45 -16.29
N PRO A 861 -19.20 2.50 -17.11
CA PRO A 861 -18.44 2.42 -18.33
C PRO A 861 -16.94 2.33 -18.04
N PHE A 862 -16.24 1.53 -18.83
CA PHE A 862 -14.77 1.54 -18.83
C PHE A 862 -14.25 2.82 -19.51
N PHE A 863 -14.95 3.28 -20.54
CA PHE A 863 -14.78 4.58 -21.20
C PHE A 863 -16.16 5.09 -21.65
N ALA A 864 -16.37 6.40 -21.63
CA ALA A 864 -17.68 7.00 -21.89
C ALA A 864 -17.96 7.12 -23.39
N HIS A 865 -18.34 6.00 -24.02
CA HIS A 865 -18.70 5.97 -25.43
C HIS A 865 -19.86 4.98 -25.68
N PRO A 866 -20.83 5.29 -26.57
CA PRO A 866 -22.01 4.44 -26.83
C PRO A 866 -21.68 2.98 -27.17
N ILE A 867 -20.60 2.77 -27.93
CA ILE A 867 -20.14 1.44 -28.34
C ILE A 867 -19.89 0.51 -27.14
N TYR A 868 -19.49 1.02 -25.98
CA TYR A 868 -19.20 0.21 -24.80
C TYR A 868 -20.45 -0.53 -24.31
N PHE A 869 -21.58 0.17 -24.24
CA PHE A 869 -22.86 -0.37 -23.79
C PHE A 869 -23.51 -1.23 -24.87
N LEU A 870 -23.55 -0.74 -26.11
CA LEU A 870 -24.15 -1.46 -27.23
C LEU A 870 -23.44 -2.78 -27.54
N ASN A 871 -22.10 -2.83 -27.41
CA ASN A 871 -21.35 -4.04 -27.72
C ASN A 871 -21.64 -5.23 -26.78
N ILE A 872 -22.28 -4.99 -25.63
CA ILE A 872 -22.78 -6.05 -24.75
C ILE A 872 -23.77 -6.94 -25.51
N PHE A 873 -24.65 -6.35 -26.31
CA PHE A 873 -25.76 -7.03 -26.97
C PHE A 873 -25.46 -7.50 -28.40
N THR A 874 -24.20 -7.36 -28.86
CA THR A 874 -23.80 -7.80 -30.20
C THR A 874 -23.98 -9.31 -30.38
N GLU A 875 -23.65 -10.11 -29.36
CA GLU A 875 -23.73 -11.56 -29.42
C GLU A 875 -24.36 -12.12 -28.15
N LYS A 876 -25.14 -13.19 -28.29
CA LYS A 876 -25.71 -13.93 -27.16
C LYS A 876 -24.66 -14.61 -26.28
N SER A 877 -23.49 -14.91 -26.84
CA SER A 877 -22.35 -15.53 -26.15
C SER A 877 -21.58 -14.57 -25.24
N ASN A 878 -21.79 -13.25 -25.38
CA ASN A 878 -21.13 -12.26 -24.54
C ASN A 878 -21.51 -12.48 -23.07
N MET A 879 -20.51 -12.69 -22.20
CA MET A 879 -20.74 -12.98 -20.79
C MET A 879 -21.49 -11.86 -20.05
N HIS A 880 -21.43 -10.63 -20.55
CA HIS A 880 -22.16 -9.51 -19.96
C HIS A 880 -23.61 -9.40 -20.49
N ASN A 881 -23.99 -10.18 -21.49
CA ASN A 881 -25.35 -10.25 -22.03
C ASN A 881 -26.18 -11.30 -21.28
N ALA A 882 -26.56 -10.96 -20.04
CA ALA A 882 -27.35 -11.84 -19.19
C ALA A 882 -28.75 -12.11 -19.77
N ALA A 883 -29.33 -11.16 -20.51
CA ALA A 883 -30.60 -11.36 -21.22
C ALA A 883 -30.53 -12.46 -22.29
N GLY A 884 -29.33 -12.72 -22.83
CA GLY A 884 -29.13 -13.69 -23.90
C GLY A 884 -29.83 -13.31 -25.20
N TRP A 885 -30.01 -12.01 -25.44
CA TRP A 885 -30.62 -11.48 -26.65
C TRP A 885 -29.59 -11.33 -27.77
N GLU A 886 -30.03 -11.54 -29.01
CA GLU A 886 -29.29 -11.20 -30.22
C GLU A 886 -30.27 -10.79 -31.31
N GLY A 887 -29.86 -9.88 -32.18
CA GLY A 887 -30.66 -9.41 -33.30
C GLY A 887 -29.78 -9.24 -34.55
N LYS A 888 -30.20 -9.81 -35.68
CA LYS A 888 -29.43 -9.72 -36.94
C LYS A 888 -29.31 -8.27 -37.43
N VAL A 889 -30.40 -7.52 -37.40
CA VAL A 889 -30.42 -6.10 -37.78
C VAL A 889 -29.52 -5.26 -36.88
N PHE A 890 -29.55 -5.53 -35.57
CA PHE A 890 -28.64 -4.92 -34.60
C PHE A 890 -27.18 -5.21 -34.92
N GLN A 891 -26.83 -6.48 -35.17
CA GLN A 891 -25.48 -6.89 -35.55
C GLN A 891 -25.00 -6.23 -36.84
N GLU A 892 -25.87 -6.10 -37.84
CA GLU A 892 -25.56 -5.38 -39.09
C GLU A 892 -25.23 -3.92 -38.83
N TYR A 893 -26.01 -3.22 -38.00
CA TYR A 893 -25.71 -1.85 -37.61
C TYR A 893 -24.41 -1.72 -36.81
N MET A 894 -24.16 -2.62 -35.87
CA MET A 894 -22.90 -2.68 -35.13
C MET A 894 -21.70 -2.93 -36.03
N GLN A 895 -21.83 -3.75 -37.08
CA GLN A 895 -20.77 -3.96 -38.07
C GLN A 895 -20.56 -2.73 -38.97
N ARG A 896 -21.64 -2.09 -39.45
CA ARG A 896 -21.53 -0.86 -40.25
C ARG A 896 -20.89 0.28 -39.47
N ALA A 897 -21.17 0.38 -38.16
CA ALA A 897 -20.55 1.36 -37.29
C ALA A 897 -19.02 1.27 -37.23
N LYS A 898 -18.42 0.10 -37.52
CA LYS A 898 -16.95 -0.09 -37.51
C LYS A 898 -16.25 0.48 -38.74
N THR A 899 -16.94 0.62 -39.87
CA THR A 899 -16.33 1.01 -41.16
C THR A 899 -16.92 2.29 -41.75
N ALA A 900 -18.04 2.77 -41.22
CA ALA A 900 -18.70 3.98 -41.71
C ALA A 900 -17.94 5.26 -41.35
N SER A 901 -18.06 6.26 -42.22
CA SER A 901 -17.59 7.64 -41.95
C SER A 901 -18.37 8.32 -40.83
N HIS A 902 -19.64 7.93 -40.63
CA HIS A 902 -20.53 8.45 -39.58
C HIS A 902 -20.97 7.31 -38.63
N PRO A 903 -20.07 6.83 -37.76
CA PRO A 903 -20.33 5.64 -36.93
C PRO A 903 -21.48 5.84 -35.94
N LEU A 904 -21.63 7.04 -35.36
CA LEU A 904 -22.69 7.35 -34.38
C LEU A 904 -24.11 7.19 -34.95
N HIS A 905 -24.30 7.45 -36.25
CA HIS A 905 -25.59 7.23 -36.92
C HIS A 905 -26.02 5.76 -36.87
N TYR A 906 -25.08 4.85 -37.12
CA TYR A 906 -25.36 3.41 -37.06
C TYR A 906 -25.50 2.90 -35.63
N LEU A 907 -24.74 3.47 -34.69
CA LEU A 907 -24.93 3.15 -33.26
C LEU A 907 -26.31 3.60 -32.76
N LYS A 908 -26.82 4.76 -33.21
CA LYS A 908 -28.19 5.21 -32.90
C LYS A 908 -29.22 4.19 -33.39
N LYS A 909 -29.12 3.75 -34.65
CA LYS A 909 -30.01 2.73 -35.22
C LYS A 909 -29.93 1.38 -34.51
N ALA A 910 -28.74 1.00 -34.05
CA ALA A 910 -28.57 -0.19 -33.23
C ALA A 910 -29.30 -0.03 -31.89
N GLU A 911 -29.20 1.13 -31.25
CA GLU A 911 -29.92 1.40 -30.01
C GLU A 911 -31.45 1.38 -30.19
N GLU A 912 -31.97 1.97 -31.28
CA GLU A 912 -33.39 1.93 -31.65
C GLU A 912 -33.90 0.49 -31.78
N GLU A 913 -33.16 -0.36 -32.49
CA GLU A 913 -33.48 -1.79 -32.65
C GLU A 913 -33.46 -2.53 -31.30
N LEU A 914 -32.47 -2.25 -30.45
CA LEU A 914 -32.38 -2.84 -29.13
C LEU A 914 -33.58 -2.44 -28.25
N LEU A 915 -33.97 -1.16 -28.24
CA LEU A 915 -35.10 -0.67 -27.46
C LEU A 915 -36.45 -1.16 -27.99
N ALA A 916 -36.57 -1.41 -29.30
CA ALA A 916 -37.76 -2.02 -29.88
C ALA A 916 -37.98 -3.44 -29.33
N HIS A 917 -36.90 -4.20 -29.10
CA HIS A 917 -36.98 -5.52 -28.47
C HIS A 917 -36.91 -5.48 -26.94
N MET A 918 -36.30 -4.47 -26.36
CA MET A 918 -36.18 -4.25 -24.91
C MET A 918 -35.70 -5.49 -24.12
N PRO A 919 -34.52 -6.06 -24.43
CA PRO A 919 -33.94 -7.14 -23.64
C PRO A 919 -33.55 -6.71 -22.22
N VAL A 920 -33.39 -5.40 -22.02
CA VAL A 920 -33.21 -4.74 -20.73
C VAL A 920 -34.20 -3.60 -20.58
N ILE A 921 -34.61 -3.31 -19.35
CA ILE A 921 -35.48 -2.18 -19.01
C ILE A 921 -34.62 -1.12 -18.30
N PRO A 922 -34.32 0.02 -18.95
CA PRO A 922 -33.59 1.11 -18.31
C PRO A 922 -34.36 1.72 -17.13
N THR A 923 -33.66 2.09 -16.07
CA THR A 923 -34.25 2.69 -14.86
C THR A 923 -33.76 4.11 -14.64
N HIS A 924 -32.47 4.28 -14.37
CA HIS A 924 -31.84 5.56 -14.10
C HIS A 924 -30.36 5.54 -14.48
N ALA A 925 -29.82 6.72 -14.82
CA ALA A 925 -28.38 6.94 -14.88
C ALA A 925 -27.84 7.24 -13.48
N VAL A 926 -26.63 6.76 -13.23
CA VAL A 926 -26.03 6.78 -11.91
C VAL A 926 -25.21 8.05 -11.71
N GLN A 927 -25.42 8.76 -10.60
CA GLN A 927 -24.56 9.85 -10.13
C GLN A 927 -24.03 9.53 -8.73
N TYR A 928 -22.76 9.84 -8.47
CA TYR A 928 -22.21 9.74 -7.12
C TYR A 928 -22.66 10.91 -6.26
N GLN A 929 -23.32 10.58 -5.15
CA GLN A 929 -23.57 11.55 -4.10
C GLN A 929 -22.34 11.67 -3.20
N HIS A 930 -21.93 12.90 -2.94
CA HIS A 930 -20.82 13.19 -2.05
C HIS A 930 -21.02 14.51 -1.30
N LEU A 931 -20.33 14.64 -0.18
CA LEU A 931 -20.21 15.87 0.58
C LEU A 931 -18.75 16.31 0.54
N THR A 932 -18.54 17.58 0.19
CA THR A 932 -17.21 18.20 0.20
C THR A 932 -17.25 19.52 0.94
N LYS A 933 -16.16 19.85 1.63
CA LYS A 933 -16.01 21.16 2.27
C LYS A 933 -15.99 22.27 1.20
N GLU A 934 -16.41 23.47 1.59
CA GLU A 934 -16.50 24.63 0.68
C GLU A 934 -15.14 25.08 0.14
N ASN A 935 -14.07 24.84 0.91
CA ASN A 935 -12.70 25.10 0.48
C ASN A 935 -12.20 24.16 -0.63
N VAL A 936 -12.86 23.03 -0.88
CA VAL A 936 -12.50 22.10 -1.96
C VAL A 936 -13.11 22.59 -3.28
N SER A 937 -12.26 22.94 -4.25
CA SER A 937 -12.70 23.38 -5.58
C SER A 937 -12.09 22.53 -6.70
N LYS A 938 -12.64 22.71 -7.91
CA LYS A 938 -12.25 21.98 -9.14
C LYS A 938 -12.25 20.45 -8.96
N ILE A 939 -13.26 19.93 -8.25
CA ILE A 939 -13.50 18.49 -8.12
C ILE A 939 -13.67 17.92 -9.53
N SER A 940 -12.70 17.13 -9.98
CA SER A 940 -12.70 16.49 -11.29
C SER A 940 -13.10 15.03 -11.15
N LEU A 941 -14.33 14.72 -11.53
CA LEU A 941 -14.86 13.37 -11.66
C LEU A 941 -15.11 13.09 -13.14
N SER A 942 -14.43 12.10 -13.69
CA SER A 942 -14.60 11.69 -15.09
C SER A 942 -15.98 11.07 -15.36
N LEU A 943 -16.40 11.00 -16.63
CA LEU A 943 -17.63 10.31 -17.04
C LEU A 943 -17.61 8.79 -16.75
N SER A 944 -16.42 8.21 -16.52
CA SER A 944 -16.26 6.84 -16.01
C SER A 944 -16.29 6.75 -14.49
N GLY A 945 -16.42 7.89 -13.80
CA GLY A 945 -16.56 8.02 -12.36
C GLY A 945 -15.27 8.20 -11.56
N ASP A 946 -14.10 8.06 -12.19
CA ASP A 946 -12.83 8.16 -11.48
C ASP A 946 -12.53 9.62 -11.10
N ALA A 947 -11.98 9.80 -9.90
CA ALA A 947 -11.48 11.10 -9.46
C ALA A 947 -10.08 11.38 -10.02
N ASP A 948 -9.85 12.65 -10.36
CA ASP A 948 -8.56 13.15 -10.80
C ASP A 948 -8.07 14.29 -9.89
N PHE A 949 -7.20 13.95 -8.95
CA PHE A 949 -6.67 14.90 -7.96
C PHE A 949 -5.75 15.97 -8.55
N LYS A 950 -5.24 15.79 -9.79
CA LYS A 950 -4.33 16.76 -10.44
C LYS A 950 -4.95 18.16 -10.50
N TRP A 951 -6.25 18.23 -10.79
CA TRP A 951 -6.97 19.47 -11.06
C TRP A 951 -7.57 20.12 -9.81
N MET A 952 -7.60 19.40 -8.69
CA MET A 952 -8.26 19.84 -7.47
C MET A 952 -7.42 20.87 -6.72
N ASN A 953 -8.11 21.71 -5.95
CA ASN A 953 -7.48 22.71 -5.13
C ASN A 953 -8.19 22.84 -3.78
N LEU A 954 -7.43 23.27 -2.78
CA LEU A 954 -7.94 23.75 -1.50
C LEU A 954 -7.76 25.28 -1.49
N HIS A 955 -8.80 26.00 -1.11
CA HIS A 955 -8.72 27.44 -0.87
C HIS A 955 -8.55 27.69 0.63
N ASN A 956 -7.73 28.67 1.00
CA ASN A 956 -7.73 29.14 2.38
C ASN A 956 -9.11 29.77 2.62
N THR A 957 -9.95 29.12 3.41
CA THR A 957 -11.09 29.78 4.04
C THR A 957 -10.50 30.81 4.99
N GLU A 958 -10.53 32.09 4.61
CA GLU A 958 -10.44 33.16 5.59
C GLU A 958 -11.52 32.85 6.64
N VAL A 959 -11.08 32.41 7.81
CA VAL A 959 -11.93 32.31 8.97
C VAL A 959 -12.34 33.76 9.24
N SER A 960 -13.57 34.13 8.88
CA SER A 960 -14.15 35.38 9.32
C SER A 960 -14.12 35.34 10.84
N THR A 961 -13.21 36.13 11.40
CA THR A 961 -12.93 36.29 12.83
C THR A 961 -14.17 36.53 13.66
#